data_AF-A0A371H8H3-F1
#
_entry.id   AF-A0A371H8H3-F1
#
_cell.length_a   1.000
_cell.length_b   1.000
_cell.length_c   1.000
_cell.angle_alpha   90.00
_cell.angle_beta   90.00
_cell.angle_gamma   90.00
#
_symmetry.space_group_name_H-M   'P 1'
#
loop_
_entity.id
_entity.type
_entity.pdbx_description
1 polymer ?
#
loop_
_entity_poly.entity_id
_entity_poly.type
_entity_poly.pdbx_seq_one_letter_code
_entity_poly.pdbx_strand_id
1 'polypeptide(L)'
;MKLFVFSLAWVFSLLAFSLTSAATVEHTFNVQNKTIKRLCNERVIVTVNGLYPGPKIDVREGDAVIVHVFNKHGVFQLFSAWADGPEYITQCTIRPQNNYTYKFNVIHQEGTLWWHAHSAALRATVHGAFIIHPRSGLFPFPKPYKQVPIILGDWYNGNVVDLVDQALAVGAIRVSDVFTINGLPGDLFNCSKIQTFKLKVRQGKTYLLRIINAALNNNLFFKIANHNFTVVAMDASYIENYFTDIITIAPGQTADALFKANQPIGSYYMAASPYVVGQPAPLFDNTTTRGIVVYHGHTTSSKTKPIMPALPPFNDTPLAHKFFSSLTSLVGAPHWVPVPLEVDQHMFVTVSVNLERCPLNATCLGALNQKFSASMNNESFVYPIGRGYSMLEASFYNVSGVYSADFPDYPPIAFDFTNPNIVFDMNLIFAPKSTKVKKLKFNSTVEVVFQNTAIMNVQSHPMHLHGFSFHVLAQGFGNFNYTKNKPMFNLVNPQIRNTIAVPAGGWAVIRFQANNPGMWFVHCHVEDHMLWGLDMAFEVANMTIPRLCNNQIITAVNGQFPGPIIQVREGDTLVVHVHGIFQLLSGWADGPEYVTQCPIRPKHSFTYRFKIEGQEGTLWWHAHASFLRATVHGALFIHPRKNHPYAFPKPYKQVPILLGDWWKSNIMDFDDQTLPPSDAFMINGLPGDLYNCSKDQMFKIKVKPGKIYLLRIINTNLISQMFFKVANHKLTVVAVDAVYTTPYVTNVVVVAPGQTTDVLLKADKPIGSYYMAASMYLSTQAQFDNTTTRGLVVYEGSKSSTPFMPIMPFFNDTKTAHKFYTKLTGLIDRPHWRQCPHEVDEYMFITFGLNLAPCPNNGTCVGPQGFKLSASMNNESFVLPSGKQMSMLEAFFNDASGVYTKDFPSRPSLEFDYTNPNNSLDFAHIFAPKSTKVKKLKFNSTVEIVLQNTAFLDTENHPIHIHGFNFFILAQGFGNFNFARDRVKFNLVNPQMRNTIAVPKGGWAVIRFTANNPGIWLMHCHIDSHMSWGIATAFEIENGSTPSSVLPPPPHDLPKC
;
A
#
# COMPACT_ATOMS: atom_id res chain seq x y z
N MET A 1 -36.50 20.88 30.98
CA MET A 1 -35.10 21.32 30.75
C MET A 1 -34.03 20.29 31.15
N LYS A 2 -34.20 19.51 32.23
CA LYS A 2 -33.19 18.50 32.65
C LYS A 2 -33.11 17.22 31.78
N LEU A 3 -34.19 16.80 31.12
CA LEU A 3 -34.15 15.64 30.20
C LEU A 3 -33.49 15.96 28.84
N PHE A 4 -33.63 17.18 28.33
CA PHE A 4 -33.11 17.56 27.01
C PHE A 4 -31.58 17.73 27.02
N VAL A 5 -31.02 18.22 28.14
CA VAL A 5 -29.57 18.35 28.35
C VAL A 5 -28.90 16.98 28.51
N PHE A 6 -29.60 16.00 29.12
CA PHE A 6 -29.10 14.63 29.26
C PHE A 6 -29.08 13.89 27.90
N SER A 7 -30.08 14.12 27.04
CA SER A 7 -30.12 13.58 25.68
C SER A 7 -29.06 14.19 24.76
N LEU A 8 -28.76 15.48 24.89
CA LEU A 8 -27.72 16.14 24.10
C LEU A 8 -26.30 15.66 24.48
N ALA A 9 -26.04 15.45 25.78
CA ALA A 9 -24.77 14.91 26.26
C ALA A 9 -24.55 13.45 25.79
N TRP A 10 -25.62 12.65 25.70
CA TRP A 10 -25.55 11.30 25.13
C TRP A 10 -25.27 11.30 23.62
N VAL A 11 -25.85 12.23 22.87
CA VAL A 11 -25.60 12.38 21.43
C VAL A 11 -24.17 12.88 21.16
N PHE A 12 -23.63 13.79 21.98
CA PHE A 12 -22.23 14.21 21.89
C PHE A 12 -21.24 13.11 22.30
N SER A 13 -21.55 12.31 23.33
CA SER A 13 -20.76 11.11 23.64
C SER A 13 -20.82 10.06 22.53
N LEU A 14 -21.97 9.85 21.89
CA LEU A 14 -22.11 8.89 20.77
C LEU A 14 -21.41 9.36 19.49
N LEU A 15 -21.31 10.68 19.25
CA LEU A 15 -20.57 11.27 18.12
C LEU A 15 -19.04 11.24 18.32
N ALA A 16 -18.55 11.11 19.54
CA ALA A 16 -17.11 10.99 19.84
C ALA A 16 -16.54 9.58 19.59
N PHE A 17 -17.38 8.55 19.38
CA PHE A 17 -16.95 7.15 19.33
C PHE A 17 -16.72 6.55 17.93
N SER A 18 -16.74 7.31 16.83
CA SER A 18 -16.63 6.72 15.48
C SER A 18 -15.61 7.35 14.53
N LEU A 19 -14.55 7.98 15.04
CA LEU A 19 -13.37 8.37 14.25
C LEU A 19 -12.12 7.70 14.83
N THR A 20 -11.99 6.39 14.63
CA THR A 20 -10.72 5.70 14.93
C THR A 20 -9.74 5.97 13.79
N SER A 21 -8.88 6.98 13.97
CA SER A 21 -7.68 7.18 13.15
C SER A 21 -6.78 5.95 13.26
N ALA A 22 -6.15 5.55 12.16
CA ALA A 22 -4.98 4.67 12.20
C ALA A 22 -3.91 5.31 13.10
N ALA A 23 -3.44 4.58 14.10
CA ALA A 23 -2.41 5.02 15.03
C ALA A 23 -1.04 4.52 14.58
N THR A 24 0.02 5.22 14.99
CA THR A 24 1.37 4.64 14.98
C THR A 24 1.60 4.00 16.34
N VAL A 25 1.76 2.67 16.37
CA VAL A 25 2.02 1.89 17.58
C VAL A 25 3.49 1.51 17.59
N GLU A 26 4.22 2.00 18.59
CA GLU A 26 5.67 1.81 18.71
C GLU A 26 6.00 0.84 19.86
N HIS A 27 6.91 -0.08 19.59
CA HIS A 27 7.40 -1.06 20.55
C HIS A 27 8.93 -1.11 20.52
N THR A 28 9.53 -1.30 21.70
CA THR A 28 10.97 -1.56 21.83
C THR A 28 11.18 -3.00 22.28
N PHE A 29 11.89 -3.76 21.47
CA PHE A 29 12.26 -5.14 21.73
C PHE A 29 13.75 -5.17 22.09
N ASN A 30 14.03 -5.14 23.39
CA ASN A 30 15.37 -5.35 23.94
C ASN A 30 15.56 -6.82 24.13
N VAL A 31 16.28 -7.45 23.22
CA VAL A 31 16.44 -8.88 23.34
C VAL A 31 17.74 -9.19 24.07
N GLN A 32 17.61 -10.02 25.09
CA GLN A 32 18.60 -10.16 26.14
C GLN A 32 18.60 -11.56 26.72
N ASN A 33 19.70 -11.92 27.38
CA ASN A 33 19.80 -13.19 28.08
C ASN A 33 19.05 -13.09 29.41
N LYS A 34 18.26 -14.10 29.77
CA LYS A 34 17.59 -14.16 31.06
C LYS A 34 17.60 -15.57 31.62
N THR A 35 17.89 -15.68 32.91
CA THR A 35 17.79 -16.94 33.64
C THR A 35 16.33 -17.29 33.90
N ILE A 36 15.89 -18.43 33.40
CA ILE A 36 14.56 -18.99 33.63
C ILE A 36 14.70 -20.38 34.25
N LYS A 37 13.87 -20.67 35.24
CA LYS A 37 13.78 -21.99 35.87
C LYS A 37 12.61 -22.79 35.31
N ARG A 38 12.88 -23.99 34.77
CA ARG A 38 11.88 -24.99 34.35
C ARG A 38 12.40 -26.38 34.66
N LEU A 39 11.51 -27.31 34.99
CA LEU A 39 11.88 -28.72 35.25
C LEU A 39 13.02 -28.85 36.29
N CYS A 40 12.99 -28.02 37.32
CA CYS A 40 14.03 -27.90 38.37
C CYS A 40 15.40 -27.33 37.93
N ASN A 41 15.57 -27.03 36.64
CA ASN A 41 16.82 -26.52 36.07
C ASN A 41 16.73 -25.02 35.81
N GLU A 42 17.74 -24.26 36.22
CA GLU A 42 17.91 -22.85 35.86
C GLU A 42 18.80 -22.74 34.63
N ARG A 43 18.35 -21.97 33.64
CA ARG A 43 19.06 -21.80 32.37
C ARG A 43 18.94 -20.41 31.83
N VAL A 44 20.02 -19.95 31.21
CA VAL A 44 20.05 -18.67 30.51
C VAL A 44 19.50 -18.90 29.12
N ILE A 45 18.38 -18.25 28.80
CA ILE A 45 17.76 -18.28 27.47
C ILE A 45 17.72 -16.87 26.88
N VAL A 46 17.49 -16.77 25.57
CA VAL A 46 17.28 -15.50 24.90
C VAL A 46 15.80 -15.11 25.04
N THR A 47 15.53 -13.86 25.43
CA THR A 47 14.17 -13.35 25.68
C THR A 47 14.02 -11.93 25.17
N VAL A 48 12.81 -11.54 24.77
CA VAL A 48 12.48 -10.14 24.48
C VAL A 48 11.99 -9.47 25.76
N ASN A 49 12.60 -8.35 26.13
CA ASN A 49 12.28 -7.56 27.33
C ASN A 49 12.30 -8.40 28.63
N GLY A 50 13.08 -9.49 28.65
CA GLY A 50 13.12 -10.40 29.80
C GLY A 50 11.84 -11.23 29.99
N LEU A 51 11.02 -11.42 28.96
CA LEU A 51 9.77 -12.17 29.02
C LEU A 51 9.86 -13.47 28.20
N TYR A 52 9.26 -14.54 28.72
CA TYR A 52 9.05 -15.80 28.02
C TYR A 52 7.69 -16.40 28.40
N PRO A 53 6.74 -16.54 27.46
CA PRO A 53 6.77 -15.97 26.10
C PRO A 53 6.96 -14.45 26.12
N GLY A 54 7.40 -13.88 25.00
CA GLY A 54 7.66 -12.46 24.85
C GLY A 54 6.42 -11.57 24.98
N PRO A 55 6.59 -10.24 24.95
CA PRO A 55 5.48 -9.30 25.04
C PRO A 55 4.47 -9.50 23.90
N LYS A 56 3.18 -9.35 24.20
CA LYS A 56 2.17 -9.26 23.13
C LYS A 56 2.28 -7.91 22.41
N ILE A 57 2.08 -7.90 21.11
CA ILE A 57 1.80 -6.70 20.31
C ILE A 57 0.28 -6.62 20.16
N ASP A 58 -0.30 -5.45 20.42
CA ASP A 58 -1.75 -5.23 20.48
C ASP A 58 -2.08 -3.99 19.65
N VAL A 59 -2.70 -4.21 18.49
CA VAL A 59 -2.87 -3.21 17.43
C VAL A 59 -4.28 -3.30 16.83
N ARG A 60 -4.69 -2.30 16.05
CA ARG A 60 -5.91 -2.34 15.25
C ARG A 60 -5.58 -2.48 13.78
N GLU A 61 -6.53 -3.01 13.02
CA GLU A 61 -6.43 -2.96 11.55
C GLU A 61 -6.34 -1.51 11.09
N GLY A 62 -5.34 -1.25 10.26
CA GLY A 62 -4.95 0.07 9.77
C GLY A 62 -3.77 0.72 10.49
N ASP A 63 -3.35 0.23 11.65
CA ASP A 63 -2.27 0.84 12.41
C ASP A 63 -0.91 0.67 11.69
N ALA A 64 -0.07 1.69 11.81
CA ALA A 64 1.34 1.60 11.47
C ALA A 64 2.11 1.10 12.70
N VAL A 65 2.89 0.04 12.56
CA VAL A 65 3.66 -0.57 13.63
C VAL A 65 5.14 -0.30 13.42
N ILE A 66 5.78 0.20 14.47
CA ILE A 66 7.23 0.40 14.52
C ILE A 66 7.77 -0.47 15.65
N VAL A 67 8.65 -1.42 15.32
CA VAL A 67 9.34 -2.23 16.33
C VAL A 67 10.83 -1.94 16.25
N HIS A 68 11.33 -1.22 17.25
CA HIS A 68 12.75 -1.03 17.47
C HIS A 68 13.31 -2.30 18.09
N VAL A 69 13.89 -3.14 17.24
CA VAL A 69 14.53 -4.38 17.69
C VAL A 69 16.00 -4.07 17.91
N PHE A 70 16.34 -3.87 19.18
CA PHE A 70 17.74 -3.88 19.61
C PHE A 70 18.13 -5.35 19.67
N ASN A 71 18.83 -5.80 18.62
CA ASN A 71 18.63 -7.15 18.17
C ASN A 71 18.96 -8.20 19.18
N LYS A 72 17.86 -8.94 19.44
CA LYS A 72 17.68 -10.38 19.18
C LYS A 72 16.23 -10.86 18.62
N HIS A 73 15.46 -10.15 17.71
CA HIS A 73 14.41 -10.57 16.63
C HIS A 73 12.79 -10.46 16.69
N GLY A 74 12.02 -10.50 15.51
CA GLY A 74 10.70 -9.80 15.07
C GLY A 74 9.40 -10.48 14.37
N VAL A 75 8.67 -9.87 13.33
CA VAL A 75 7.26 -10.15 12.70
C VAL A 75 6.94 -9.74 11.16
N PHE A 76 5.79 -10.17 10.53
CA PHE A 76 5.22 -10.10 9.11
C PHE A 76 4.87 -8.73 8.41
N GLN A 77 4.85 -8.68 7.05
CA GLN A 77 5.01 -7.46 6.20
C GLN A 77 4.24 -7.36 4.85
N LEU A 78 3.75 -6.17 4.49
CA LEU A 78 3.16 -5.84 3.17
C LEU A 78 3.84 -4.59 2.55
N PHE A 79 4.36 -4.69 1.31
CA PHE A 79 5.25 -3.69 0.66
C PHE A 79 6.54 -3.35 1.42
N SER A 80 6.88 -4.17 2.42
CA SER A 80 7.98 -3.96 3.34
C SER A 80 8.77 -5.25 3.52
N ALA A 81 9.06 -5.97 2.42
CA ALA A 81 9.85 -7.21 2.43
C ALA A 81 11.15 -7.09 3.26
N TRP A 82 11.75 -5.90 3.28
CA TRP A 82 12.92 -5.56 4.10
C TRP A 82 12.72 -5.76 5.61
N ALA A 83 11.49 -5.64 6.10
CA ALA A 83 11.12 -5.82 7.49
C ALA A 83 10.55 -7.23 7.77
N ASP A 84 10.67 -8.19 6.84
CA ASP A 84 10.04 -9.51 7.00
C ASP A 84 10.81 -10.39 7.99
N GLY A 85 12.13 -10.22 8.06
CA GLY A 85 12.97 -10.87 9.06
C GLY A 85 13.67 -12.19 8.72
N PRO A 86 13.28 -13.03 7.73
CA PRO A 86 13.96 -14.31 7.50
C PRO A 86 15.43 -14.13 7.10
N GLU A 87 16.29 -14.78 7.88
CA GLU A 87 17.75 -14.70 7.76
C GLU A 87 18.22 -15.11 6.36
N TYR A 88 19.05 -14.25 5.75
CA TYR A 88 19.59 -14.33 4.38
C TYR A 88 18.57 -14.38 3.23
N ILE A 89 17.26 -14.41 3.50
CA ILE A 89 16.24 -14.25 2.47
C ILE A 89 15.98 -12.77 2.22
N THR A 90 15.49 -12.04 3.22
CA THR A 90 15.16 -10.61 3.09
C THR A 90 16.19 -9.71 3.72
N GLN A 91 16.92 -10.21 4.73
CA GLN A 91 17.96 -9.45 5.41
C GLN A 91 19.09 -10.35 5.90
N CYS A 92 20.29 -9.80 6.06
CA CYS A 92 21.32 -10.43 6.87
C CYS A 92 20.93 -10.42 8.37
N THR A 93 21.55 -11.28 9.17
CA THR A 93 21.33 -11.30 10.62
C THR A 93 21.71 -9.98 11.26
N ILE A 94 20.87 -9.52 12.19
CA ILE A 94 21.23 -8.33 12.97
C ILE A 94 22.26 -8.79 14.01
N ARG A 95 23.53 -8.44 13.85
CA ARG A 95 24.60 -8.94 14.74
C ARG A 95 24.43 -8.39 16.18
N PRO A 96 24.97 -9.08 17.21
CA PRO A 96 25.00 -8.54 18.57
C PRO A 96 25.52 -7.10 18.60
N GLN A 97 24.94 -6.26 19.46
CA GLN A 97 25.21 -4.81 19.58
C GLN A 97 24.71 -3.94 18.43
N ASN A 98 24.14 -4.52 17.37
CA ASN A 98 23.41 -3.76 16.36
C ASN A 98 21.91 -3.71 16.66
N ASN A 99 21.24 -2.79 15.99
CA ASN A 99 19.80 -2.64 16.04
C ASN A 99 19.25 -2.64 14.62
N TYR A 100 17.95 -2.94 14.53
CA TYR A 100 17.19 -2.78 13.31
C TYR A 100 15.78 -2.34 13.69
N THR A 101 15.23 -1.42 12.90
CA THR A 101 13.86 -0.94 13.12
C THR A 101 12.96 -1.50 12.05
N TYR A 102 12.04 -2.37 12.46
CA TYR A 102 10.98 -2.88 11.61
C TYR A 102 9.86 -1.85 11.54
N LYS A 103 9.43 -1.45 10.34
CA LYS A 103 8.35 -0.48 10.11
C LYS A 103 7.38 -1.00 9.08
N PHE A 104 6.09 -1.07 9.43
CA PHE A 104 5.09 -1.67 8.57
C PHE A 104 3.67 -1.29 8.91
N ASN A 105 2.75 -1.51 7.98
CA ASN A 105 1.33 -1.25 8.18
C ASN A 105 0.58 -2.57 8.34
N VAL A 106 -0.29 -2.65 9.34
CA VAL A 106 -1.18 -3.79 9.56
C VAL A 106 -2.46 -3.53 8.79
N ILE A 107 -2.53 -4.03 7.56
CA ILE A 107 -3.70 -3.84 6.70
C ILE A 107 -4.23 -5.20 6.24
N HIS A 108 -5.55 -5.27 6.02
CA HIS A 108 -6.22 -6.46 5.50
C HIS A 108 -6.17 -7.72 6.39
N GLN A 109 -5.96 -7.54 7.70
CA GLN A 109 -5.87 -8.64 8.67
C GLN A 109 -6.61 -8.27 9.94
N GLU A 110 -7.36 -9.22 10.52
CA GLU A 110 -8.03 -9.06 11.82
C GLU A 110 -8.07 -10.39 12.56
N GLY A 111 -7.63 -10.42 13.83
CA GLY A 111 -7.62 -11.64 14.64
C GLY A 111 -6.29 -11.86 15.36
N THR A 112 -5.83 -13.10 15.39
CA THR A 112 -4.57 -13.48 16.04
C THR A 112 -3.53 -13.83 14.97
N LEU A 113 -2.36 -13.25 15.13
CA LEU A 113 -1.09 -13.70 14.57
C LEU A 113 -0.09 -13.83 15.72
N TRP A 114 1.19 -13.98 15.38
CA TRP A 114 2.26 -14.08 16.33
C TRP A 114 3.56 -13.58 15.70
N TRP A 115 4.54 -13.31 16.54
CA TRP A 115 5.87 -12.89 16.15
C TRP A 115 6.90 -13.85 16.70
N HIS A 116 8.01 -14.02 16.00
CA HIS A 116 9.09 -14.92 16.42
C HIS A 116 10.43 -14.59 15.75
N ALA A 117 11.52 -15.05 16.37
CA ALA A 117 12.82 -15.02 15.71
C ALA A 117 12.82 -15.91 14.45
N HIS A 118 13.50 -15.46 13.40
CA HIS A 118 13.66 -16.20 12.15
C HIS A 118 15.16 -16.35 11.83
N SER A 119 15.90 -16.80 12.85
CA SER A 119 17.35 -17.00 12.81
C SER A 119 17.70 -18.16 13.74
N ALA A 120 18.22 -19.24 13.14
CA ALA A 120 18.37 -20.54 13.79
C ALA A 120 17.11 -20.96 14.58
N ALA A 121 17.26 -21.81 15.59
CA ALA A 121 16.15 -22.27 16.43
C ALA A 121 15.75 -21.28 17.55
N LEU A 122 16.11 -19.99 17.46
CA LEU A 122 15.87 -19.01 18.53
C LEU A 122 14.38 -18.83 18.85
N ARG A 123 13.48 -19.09 17.90
CA ARG A 123 12.03 -18.97 18.13
C ARG A 123 11.49 -19.89 19.21
N ALA A 124 12.21 -20.94 19.64
CA ALA A 124 11.80 -21.73 20.80
C ALA A 124 11.62 -20.88 22.07
N THR A 125 12.34 -19.75 22.16
CA THR A 125 12.31 -18.85 23.33
C THR A 125 11.98 -17.40 22.97
N VAL A 126 12.22 -17.00 21.72
CA VAL A 126 11.96 -15.65 21.20
C VAL A 126 10.71 -15.67 20.32
N HIS A 127 9.54 -15.59 20.96
CA HIS A 127 8.24 -15.48 20.29
C HIS A 127 7.21 -14.80 21.18
N GLY A 128 6.13 -14.29 20.60
CA GLY A 128 5.00 -13.72 21.34
C GLY A 128 3.75 -13.52 20.47
N ALA A 129 2.64 -13.15 21.10
CA ALA A 129 1.37 -12.97 20.41
C ALA A 129 1.32 -11.62 19.66
N PHE A 130 0.65 -11.60 18.51
CA PHE A 130 0.37 -10.39 17.74
C PHE A 130 -1.14 -10.29 17.52
N ILE A 131 -1.82 -9.40 18.25
CA ILE A 131 -3.28 -9.32 18.28
C ILE A 131 -3.75 -8.11 17.48
N ILE A 132 -4.58 -8.37 16.47
CA ILE A 132 -5.12 -7.36 15.55
C ILE A 132 -6.62 -7.22 15.82
N HIS A 133 -7.02 -6.11 16.42
CA HIS A 133 -8.42 -5.82 16.68
C HIS A 133 -9.10 -5.24 15.45
N PRO A 134 -10.43 -5.42 15.31
CA PRO A 134 -11.18 -4.81 14.24
C PRO A 134 -11.03 -3.29 14.23
N ARG A 135 -10.85 -2.71 13.04
CA ARG A 135 -10.80 -1.24 12.88
C ARG A 135 -12.08 -0.59 13.39
N SER A 136 -13.22 -1.22 13.10
CA SER A 136 -14.55 -0.79 13.56
C SER A 136 -14.77 -0.92 15.08
N GLY A 137 -13.89 -1.67 15.77
CA GLY A 137 -14.09 -2.09 17.16
C GLY A 137 -15.15 -3.16 17.36
N LEU A 138 -15.78 -3.66 16.29
CA LEU A 138 -16.85 -4.67 16.32
C LEU A 138 -16.37 -5.98 15.68
N PHE A 139 -16.57 -7.09 16.40
CA PHE A 139 -16.36 -8.44 15.87
C PHE A 139 -17.59 -8.88 15.04
N PRO A 140 -17.43 -9.80 14.08
CA PRO A 140 -18.54 -10.43 13.36
C PRO A 140 -19.35 -11.43 14.24
N PHE A 141 -18.95 -11.58 15.50
CA PHE A 141 -19.60 -12.40 16.52
C PHE A 141 -19.79 -11.61 17.81
N PRO A 142 -20.65 -12.07 18.75
CA PRO A 142 -20.87 -11.36 20.01
C PRO A 142 -19.57 -11.09 20.78
N LYS A 143 -19.40 -9.83 21.22
CA LYS A 143 -18.20 -9.39 21.92
C LYS A 143 -17.89 -10.31 23.12
N PRO A 144 -16.70 -10.95 23.18
CA PRO A 144 -16.35 -11.84 24.28
C PRO A 144 -16.16 -11.05 25.58
N TYR A 145 -16.36 -11.72 26.72
CA TYR A 145 -16.13 -11.13 28.04
C TYR A 145 -14.66 -10.77 28.26
N LYS A 146 -13.75 -11.65 27.82
CA LYS A 146 -12.29 -11.44 27.81
C LYS A 146 -11.66 -12.19 26.64
N GLN A 147 -10.50 -11.70 26.23
CA GLN A 147 -9.64 -12.34 25.22
C GLN A 147 -8.36 -12.81 25.91
N VAL A 148 -7.89 -14.02 25.60
CA VAL A 148 -6.77 -14.67 26.31
C VAL A 148 -5.85 -15.37 25.31
N PRO A 149 -4.58 -14.95 25.18
CA PRO A 149 -3.57 -15.69 24.44
C PRO A 149 -3.27 -17.05 25.09
N ILE A 150 -3.23 -18.09 24.26
CA ILE A 150 -2.83 -19.46 24.61
C ILE A 150 -1.71 -19.86 23.65
N ILE A 151 -0.47 -19.64 24.06
CA ILE A 151 0.72 -19.98 23.27
C ILE A 151 1.14 -21.39 23.63
N LEU A 152 0.96 -22.33 22.71
CA LEU A 152 1.49 -23.67 22.81
C LEU A 152 2.94 -23.63 22.31
N GLY A 153 3.86 -24.24 23.05
CA GLY A 153 5.27 -24.30 22.67
C GLY A 153 5.93 -25.53 23.25
N ASP A 154 7.24 -25.61 23.13
CA ASP A 154 8.08 -26.66 23.69
C ASP A 154 9.22 -26.07 24.52
N TRP A 155 9.83 -26.91 25.35
CA TRP A 155 10.94 -26.55 26.21
C TRP A 155 12.05 -27.58 26.07
N TYR A 156 13.26 -27.07 25.90
CA TYR A 156 14.49 -27.85 25.87
C TYR A 156 15.26 -27.54 27.14
N ASN A 157 15.80 -28.59 27.75
CA ASN A 157 16.81 -28.48 28.77
C ASN A 157 18.00 -27.79 28.10
N GLY A 158 18.71 -28.34 27.11
CA GLY A 158 19.87 -27.65 26.49
C GLY A 158 19.63 -26.24 25.91
N ASN A 159 20.71 -25.49 25.65
CA ASN A 159 20.62 -24.30 24.80
C ASN A 159 20.16 -24.76 23.41
N VAL A 160 18.98 -24.27 22.99
CA VAL A 160 18.32 -24.76 21.78
C VAL A 160 19.16 -24.56 20.52
N VAL A 161 19.93 -23.47 20.42
CA VAL A 161 20.78 -23.20 19.26
C VAL A 161 21.92 -24.22 19.22
N ASP A 162 22.65 -24.39 20.32
CA ASP A 162 23.74 -25.37 20.41
C ASP A 162 23.25 -26.81 20.17
N LEU A 163 22.06 -27.14 20.68
CA LEU A 163 21.45 -28.46 20.49
C LEU A 163 21.13 -28.73 19.02
N VAL A 164 20.54 -27.76 18.33
CA VAL A 164 20.15 -27.86 16.92
C VAL A 164 21.38 -27.84 16.02
N ASP A 165 22.37 -26.98 16.28
CA ASP A 165 23.63 -26.96 15.54
C ASP A 165 24.37 -28.30 15.65
N GLN A 166 24.43 -28.86 16.87
CA GLN A 166 24.99 -30.18 17.09
C GLN A 166 24.20 -31.25 16.32
N ALA A 167 22.87 -31.17 16.32
CA ALA A 167 22.00 -32.11 15.61
C ALA A 167 22.24 -32.06 14.10
N LEU A 168 22.29 -30.87 13.51
CA LEU A 168 22.57 -30.66 12.09
C LEU A 168 23.97 -31.16 11.69
N ALA A 169 24.98 -30.94 12.54
CA ALA A 169 26.35 -31.36 12.28
C ALA A 169 26.49 -32.88 12.15
N VAL A 170 25.86 -33.63 13.07
CA VAL A 170 25.92 -35.10 13.09
C VAL A 170 24.73 -35.75 12.38
N GLY A 171 23.74 -34.99 11.91
CA GLY A 171 22.55 -35.52 11.27
C GLY A 171 21.57 -36.22 12.22
N ALA A 172 21.45 -35.78 13.47
CA ALA A 172 20.52 -36.31 14.45
C ALA A 172 19.20 -35.52 14.50
N ILE A 173 18.18 -36.08 15.17
CA ILE A 173 16.93 -35.40 15.52
C ILE A 173 17.00 -34.98 17.00
N ARG A 174 16.54 -33.77 17.34
CA ARG A 174 16.46 -33.29 18.72
C ARG A 174 15.02 -33.02 19.15
N VAL A 175 14.57 -33.86 20.07
CA VAL A 175 13.23 -33.80 20.66
C VAL A 175 13.24 -32.87 21.88
N SER A 176 12.14 -32.13 22.10
CA SER A 176 11.94 -31.33 23.31
C SER A 176 11.81 -32.19 24.56
N ASP A 177 12.14 -31.62 25.72
CA ASP A 177 11.94 -32.31 27.00
C ASP A 177 10.47 -32.28 27.44
N VAL A 178 9.74 -31.21 27.09
CA VAL A 178 8.31 -31.09 27.40
C VAL A 178 7.61 -30.03 26.56
N PHE A 179 6.33 -30.25 26.24
CA PHE A 179 5.45 -29.17 25.75
C PHE A 179 5.06 -28.17 26.85
N THR A 180 4.62 -26.99 26.44
CA THR A 180 4.23 -25.91 27.36
C THR A 180 2.97 -25.19 26.91
N ILE A 181 2.20 -24.67 27.88
CA ILE A 181 1.14 -23.69 27.66
C ILE A 181 1.59 -22.37 28.29
N ASN A 182 1.72 -21.32 27.48
CA ASN A 182 2.26 -20.02 27.86
C ASN A 182 3.64 -20.15 28.55
N GLY A 183 4.52 -21.01 28.01
CA GLY A 183 5.87 -21.26 28.54
C GLY A 183 5.91 -22.05 29.85
N LEU A 184 4.81 -22.71 30.24
CA LEU A 184 4.69 -23.48 31.48
C LEU A 184 4.34 -24.96 31.18
N PRO A 185 5.13 -25.95 31.66
CA PRO A 185 4.90 -27.37 31.34
C PRO A 185 3.60 -27.96 31.86
N GLY A 186 3.12 -27.49 33.02
CA GLY A 186 1.95 -28.04 33.71
C GLY A 186 2.30 -28.90 34.92
N ASP A 187 1.31 -29.59 35.48
CA ASP A 187 1.39 -30.22 36.80
C ASP A 187 1.82 -31.69 36.81
N LEU A 188 2.15 -32.25 35.64
CA LEU A 188 2.71 -33.59 35.49
C LEU A 188 4.22 -33.66 35.79
N PHE A 189 4.91 -32.53 35.81
CA PHE A 189 6.37 -32.48 35.84
C PHE A 189 6.92 -31.92 37.15
N ASN A 190 8.09 -32.43 37.56
CA ASN A 190 8.80 -31.94 38.74
C ASN A 190 9.06 -30.43 38.64
N CYS A 191 8.94 -29.75 39.79
CA CYS A 191 9.07 -28.29 39.91
C CYS A 191 8.13 -27.44 39.02
N SER A 192 7.08 -28.02 38.41
CA SER A 192 6.20 -27.31 37.46
C SER A 192 4.75 -27.15 37.94
N LYS A 193 4.32 -27.94 38.94
CA LYS A 193 2.95 -27.93 39.50
C LYS A 193 2.50 -26.57 40.06
N ILE A 194 3.37 -25.86 40.77
CA ILE A 194 3.04 -24.52 41.33
C ILE A 194 2.95 -23.47 40.21
N GLN A 195 3.71 -23.66 39.14
CA GLN A 195 3.81 -22.73 38.02
C GLN A 195 2.77 -23.00 36.92
N THR A 196 1.90 -24.00 37.07
CA THR A 196 0.90 -24.37 36.05
C THR A 196 0.01 -23.17 35.68
N PHE A 197 -0.18 -22.92 34.38
CA PHE A 197 -1.00 -21.82 33.89
C PHE A 197 -2.46 -21.95 34.37
N LYS A 198 -3.05 -20.87 34.88
CA LYS A 198 -4.44 -20.85 35.38
C LYS A 198 -5.26 -19.76 34.71
N LEU A 199 -6.33 -20.14 34.03
CA LEU A 199 -7.32 -19.23 33.47
C LEU A 199 -8.53 -19.11 34.42
N LYS A 200 -8.68 -17.97 35.07
CA LYS A 200 -9.84 -17.69 35.94
C LYS A 200 -11.07 -17.28 35.11
N VAL A 201 -12.18 -18.01 35.27
CA VAL A 201 -13.42 -17.78 34.52
C VAL A 201 -14.63 -17.47 35.41
N ARG A 202 -15.61 -16.75 34.87
CA ARG A 202 -16.93 -16.51 35.50
C ARG A 202 -17.97 -17.36 34.79
N GLN A 203 -18.77 -18.09 35.57
CA GLN A 203 -19.81 -18.96 35.03
C GLN A 203 -20.77 -18.16 34.12
N GLY A 204 -21.18 -18.76 33.02
CA GLY A 204 -22.06 -18.19 32.00
C GLY A 204 -21.40 -17.22 31.01
N LYS A 205 -20.15 -16.76 31.25
CA LYS A 205 -19.44 -15.83 30.36
C LYS A 205 -18.72 -16.58 29.22
N THR A 206 -18.61 -15.91 28.07
CA THR A 206 -17.89 -16.39 26.89
C THR A 206 -16.52 -15.72 26.79
N TYR A 207 -15.48 -16.50 26.54
CA TYR A 207 -14.10 -16.06 26.41
C TYR A 207 -13.61 -16.35 24.99
N LEU A 208 -12.78 -15.46 24.44
CA LEU A 208 -12.06 -15.70 23.19
C LEU A 208 -10.64 -16.19 23.51
N LEU A 209 -10.36 -17.44 23.19
CA LEU A 209 -9.00 -17.99 23.24
C LEU A 209 -8.31 -17.67 21.92
N ARG A 210 -7.12 -17.08 22.02
CA ARG A 210 -6.25 -16.72 20.91
C ARG A 210 -5.10 -17.70 20.90
N ILE A 211 -5.32 -18.85 20.27
CA ILE A 211 -4.44 -20.02 20.35
C ILE A 211 -3.38 -19.90 19.26
N ILE A 212 -2.12 -20.08 19.65
CA ILE A 212 -0.94 -20.00 18.77
C ILE A 212 -0.15 -21.28 18.98
N ASN A 213 0.27 -21.94 17.90
CA ASN A 213 1.26 -23.01 18.00
C ASN A 213 2.65 -22.48 17.62
N ALA A 214 3.44 -22.16 18.64
CA ALA A 214 4.82 -21.72 18.54
C ALA A 214 5.84 -22.85 18.79
N ALA A 215 5.38 -24.10 18.92
CA ALA A 215 6.29 -25.26 19.03
C ALA A 215 7.15 -25.40 17.77
N LEU A 216 8.33 -25.99 17.91
CA LEU A 216 9.26 -26.12 16.80
C LEU A 216 8.78 -27.14 15.78
N ASN A 217 8.39 -28.33 16.24
CA ASN A 217 8.39 -29.52 15.37
C ASN A 217 7.07 -30.31 15.31
N ASN A 218 6.04 -29.98 16.11
CA ASN A 218 4.84 -30.81 16.21
C ASN A 218 3.52 -30.06 16.06
N ASN A 219 2.60 -30.67 15.30
CA ASN A 219 1.18 -30.35 15.36
C ASN A 219 0.65 -30.75 16.73
N LEU A 220 -0.29 -29.98 17.28
CA LEU A 220 -0.84 -30.22 18.62
C LEU A 220 -2.36 -30.35 18.57
N PHE A 221 -2.88 -31.32 19.31
CA PHE A 221 -4.27 -31.39 19.73
C PHE A 221 -4.46 -30.58 21.00
N PHE A 222 -5.48 -29.73 21.05
CA PHE A 222 -5.82 -28.91 22.23
C PHE A 222 -7.28 -29.11 22.63
N LYS A 223 -7.52 -29.39 23.93
CA LYS A 223 -8.87 -29.55 24.52
C LYS A 223 -8.99 -28.87 25.88
N ILE A 224 -10.22 -28.52 26.25
CA ILE A 224 -10.60 -28.16 27.63
C ILE A 224 -11.66 -29.16 28.10
N ALA A 225 -11.44 -29.77 29.27
CA ALA A 225 -12.39 -30.75 29.82
C ALA A 225 -13.81 -30.20 29.89
N ASN A 226 -14.77 -30.91 29.30
CA ASN A 226 -16.20 -30.59 29.26
C ASN A 226 -16.56 -29.23 28.63
N HIS A 227 -15.67 -28.59 27.87
CA HIS A 227 -15.98 -27.35 27.17
C HIS A 227 -15.80 -27.53 25.67
N ASN A 228 -16.78 -27.05 24.91
CA ASN A 228 -16.72 -26.98 23.46
C ASN A 228 -16.27 -25.58 23.02
N PHE A 229 -15.76 -25.52 21.80
CA PHE A 229 -15.31 -24.34 21.09
C PHE A 229 -16.25 -24.01 19.93
N THR A 230 -16.39 -22.71 19.67
CA THR A 230 -16.78 -22.18 18.37
C THR A 230 -15.55 -21.47 17.79
N VAL A 231 -14.90 -22.08 16.81
CA VAL A 231 -13.78 -21.47 16.09
C VAL A 231 -14.35 -20.43 15.13
N VAL A 232 -13.82 -19.21 15.18
CA VAL A 232 -14.38 -18.03 14.50
C VAL A 232 -13.39 -17.34 13.57
N ALA A 233 -12.09 -17.56 13.76
CA ALA A 233 -11.08 -17.11 12.83
C ALA A 233 -9.85 -18.02 12.91
N MET A 234 -9.10 -18.04 11.83
CA MET A 234 -7.82 -18.72 11.76
C MET A 234 -6.85 -17.85 10.95
N ASP A 235 -5.60 -17.75 11.40
CA ASP A 235 -4.55 -16.94 10.74
C ASP A 235 -5.01 -15.52 10.40
N ALA A 236 -5.64 -14.85 11.38
CA ALA A 236 -6.24 -13.53 11.26
C ALA A 236 -7.24 -13.35 10.09
N SER A 237 -7.94 -14.43 9.73
CA SER A 237 -9.03 -14.46 8.75
C SER A 237 -10.28 -15.10 9.36
N TYR A 238 -11.43 -14.41 9.27
CA TYR A 238 -12.69 -14.93 9.80
C TYR A 238 -13.20 -16.13 9.00
N ILE A 239 -13.73 -17.11 9.72
CA ILE A 239 -14.31 -18.32 9.15
C ILE A 239 -15.78 -18.45 9.53
N GLU A 240 -16.51 -19.28 8.79
CA GLU A 240 -17.80 -19.75 9.25
C GLU A 240 -17.64 -20.47 10.59
N ASN A 241 -18.58 -20.25 11.50
CA ASN A 241 -18.51 -20.80 12.86
C ASN A 241 -18.35 -22.32 12.83
N TYR A 242 -17.20 -22.81 13.30
CA TYR A 242 -16.91 -24.23 13.36
C TYR A 242 -17.00 -24.74 14.80
N PHE A 243 -17.95 -25.64 15.06
CA PHE A 243 -18.22 -26.18 16.39
C PHE A 243 -17.43 -27.47 16.61
N THR A 244 -16.61 -27.50 17.67
CA THR A 244 -15.75 -28.65 17.98
C THR A 244 -15.41 -28.67 19.47
N ASP A 245 -15.05 -29.82 20.02
CA ASP A 245 -14.48 -29.94 21.38
C ASP A 245 -12.95 -30.06 21.37
N ILE A 246 -12.34 -30.10 20.17
CA ILE A 246 -10.90 -30.24 19.94
C ILE A 246 -10.42 -29.32 18.82
N ILE A 247 -9.24 -28.75 19.01
CA ILE A 247 -8.55 -27.95 18.01
C ILE A 247 -7.26 -28.68 17.63
N THR A 248 -7.04 -28.89 16.34
CA THR A 248 -5.74 -29.36 15.81
C THR A 248 -5.04 -28.17 15.19
N ILE A 249 -3.83 -27.87 15.66
CA ILE A 249 -3.11 -26.66 15.24
C ILE A 249 -1.66 -27.01 14.92
N ALA A 250 -1.22 -26.64 13.71
CA ALA A 250 0.15 -26.89 13.26
C ALA A 250 1.08 -25.73 13.65
N PRO A 251 2.40 -25.95 13.79
CA PRO A 251 3.37 -24.86 13.95
C PRO A 251 3.15 -23.76 12.90
N GLY A 252 3.18 -22.50 13.33
CA GLY A 252 2.89 -21.36 12.47
C GLY A 252 1.44 -20.90 12.47
N GLN A 253 0.50 -21.80 12.76
CA GLN A 253 -0.93 -21.48 12.71
C GLN A 253 -1.43 -20.83 14.00
N THR A 254 -2.53 -20.10 13.84
CA THR A 254 -3.30 -19.50 14.93
C THR A 254 -4.78 -19.82 14.80
N ALA A 255 -5.48 -19.91 15.93
CA ALA A 255 -6.91 -20.16 16.00
C ALA A 255 -7.58 -19.24 17.03
N ASP A 256 -8.62 -18.55 16.61
CA ASP A 256 -9.51 -17.78 17.48
C ASP A 256 -10.74 -18.62 17.80
N ALA A 257 -10.88 -19.02 19.06
CA ALA A 257 -11.93 -19.92 19.52
C ALA A 257 -12.71 -19.34 20.70
N LEU A 258 -14.01 -19.19 20.53
CA LEU A 258 -14.92 -18.85 21.62
C LEU A 258 -15.21 -20.10 22.44
N PHE A 259 -15.11 -20.00 23.77
CA PHE A 259 -15.66 -21.01 24.66
C PHE A 259 -16.50 -20.37 25.77
N LYS A 260 -17.58 -21.03 26.14
CA LYS A 260 -18.49 -20.57 27.19
C LYS A 260 -18.19 -21.30 28.48
N ALA A 261 -17.97 -20.56 29.58
CA ALA A 261 -17.79 -21.13 30.90
C ALA A 261 -19.13 -21.61 31.48
N ASN A 262 -19.71 -22.66 30.90
CA ASN A 262 -21.06 -23.16 31.18
C ASN A 262 -21.11 -24.39 32.11
N GLN A 263 -19.96 -24.85 32.60
CA GLN A 263 -19.88 -26.02 33.47
C GLN A 263 -20.19 -25.65 34.93
N PRO A 264 -20.47 -26.63 35.81
CA PRO A 264 -20.55 -26.41 37.25
C PRO A 264 -19.30 -25.71 37.81
N ILE A 265 -19.45 -24.99 38.93
CA ILE A 265 -18.32 -24.30 39.56
C ILE A 265 -17.29 -25.35 39.99
N GLY A 266 -16.13 -25.33 39.34
CA GLY A 266 -15.06 -26.29 39.56
C GLY A 266 -13.76 -25.89 38.88
N SER A 267 -12.87 -26.87 38.72
CA SER A 267 -11.63 -26.73 37.96
C SER A 267 -11.54 -27.79 36.86
N TYR A 268 -11.07 -27.38 35.69
CA TYR A 268 -11.05 -28.18 34.47
C TYR A 268 -9.68 -28.03 33.81
N TYR A 269 -9.04 -29.14 33.41
CA TYR A 269 -7.80 -29.05 32.66
C TYR A 269 -8.05 -28.54 31.24
N MET A 270 -7.18 -27.64 30.80
CA MET A 270 -6.84 -27.50 29.39
C MET A 270 -5.57 -28.31 29.14
N ALA A 271 -5.51 -29.05 28.04
CA ALA A 271 -4.39 -29.91 27.74
C ALA A 271 -4.02 -29.82 26.26
N ALA A 272 -2.72 -29.91 25.98
CA ALA A 272 -2.21 -30.09 24.63
C ALA A 272 -1.31 -31.33 24.54
N SER A 273 -1.48 -32.09 23.47
CA SER A 273 -0.74 -33.32 23.18
C SER A 273 -0.37 -33.38 21.69
N PRO A 274 0.71 -34.08 21.32
CA PRO A 274 1.20 -34.10 19.94
C PRO A 274 0.26 -34.85 18.98
N TYR A 275 0.25 -34.40 17.72
CA TYR A 275 -0.21 -35.14 16.55
C TYR A 275 1.00 -35.44 15.66
N VAL A 276 1.37 -36.72 15.53
CA VAL A 276 2.56 -37.18 14.81
C VAL A 276 2.22 -38.43 14.00
N VAL A 277 2.70 -38.45 12.75
CA VAL A 277 2.60 -39.58 11.82
C VAL A 277 3.99 -39.85 11.26
N GLY A 278 4.35 -41.12 11.10
CA GLY A 278 5.62 -41.49 10.48
C GLY A 278 6.87 -41.35 11.36
N GLN A 279 6.73 -41.02 12.65
CA GLN A 279 7.85 -41.02 13.59
C GLN A 279 7.46 -41.81 14.85
N PRO A 280 8.12 -42.95 15.16
CA PRO A 280 7.89 -43.68 16.41
C PRO A 280 8.57 -42.97 17.59
N ALA A 281 8.03 -43.15 18.79
CA ALA A 281 8.74 -42.76 20.02
C ALA A 281 10.04 -43.59 20.14
N PRO A 282 11.18 -43.02 20.55
CA PRO A 282 11.37 -41.68 21.15
C PRO A 282 11.78 -40.57 20.17
N LEU A 283 11.50 -40.68 18.86
CA LEU A 283 11.90 -39.67 17.86
C LEU A 283 11.03 -38.41 17.84
N PHE A 284 10.04 -38.32 18.73
CA PHE A 284 9.21 -37.14 18.94
C PHE A 284 8.85 -36.98 20.42
N ASP A 285 8.44 -35.78 20.82
CA ASP A 285 8.03 -35.49 22.20
C ASP A 285 6.62 -36.03 22.40
N ASN A 286 6.47 -37.07 23.23
CA ASN A 286 5.17 -37.69 23.55
C ASN A 286 4.58 -37.18 24.89
N THR A 287 5.05 -36.05 25.38
CA THR A 287 4.53 -35.45 26.62
C THR A 287 3.17 -34.77 26.40
N THR A 288 2.46 -34.52 27.49
CA THR A 288 1.22 -33.73 27.49
C THR A 288 1.41 -32.54 28.41
N THR A 289 1.18 -31.34 27.90
CA THR A 289 1.20 -30.11 28.72
C THR A 289 -0.20 -29.78 29.24
N ARG A 290 -0.28 -29.17 30.43
CA ARG A 290 -1.55 -28.88 31.11
C ARG A 290 -1.60 -27.48 31.67
N GLY A 291 -2.77 -26.86 31.56
CA GLY A 291 -3.21 -25.66 32.28
C GLY A 291 -4.55 -25.90 32.95
N ILE A 292 -5.03 -24.96 33.76
CA ILE A 292 -6.27 -25.14 34.54
C ILE A 292 -7.23 -23.97 34.32
N VAL A 293 -8.45 -24.26 33.87
CA VAL A 293 -9.58 -23.33 33.93
C VAL A 293 -10.20 -23.40 35.33
N VAL A 294 -10.25 -22.27 36.03
CA VAL A 294 -10.73 -22.17 37.42
C VAL A 294 -11.95 -21.25 37.49
N TYR A 295 -13.11 -21.79 37.88
CA TYR A 295 -14.32 -21.00 38.04
C TYR A 295 -14.26 -20.12 39.29
N HIS A 296 -14.72 -18.87 39.16
CA HIS A 296 -14.84 -17.95 40.29
C HIS A 296 -15.80 -18.52 41.34
N GLY A 297 -15.40 -18.50 42.61
CA GLY A 297 -16.13 -19.14 43.72
C GLY A 297 -15.68 -20.57 44.02
N HIS A 298 -14.83 -21.18 43.19
CA HIS A 298 -14.20 -22.45 43.52
C HIS A 298 -13.07 -22.23 44.55
N THR A 299 -13.28 -22.66 45.79
CA THR A 299 -12.24 -22.73 46.83
C THR A 299 -11.51 -24.06 46.73
N THR A 300 -10.19 -24.01 46.53
CA THR A 300 -9.34 -25.20 46.50
C THR A 300 -9.22 -25.81 47.90
N SER A 301 -10.21 -26.57 48.34
CA SER A 301 -9.97 -27.58 49.38
C SER A 301 -9.11 -28.68 48.74
N SER A 302 -8.12 -29.22 49.47
CA SER A 302 -7.06 -30.07 48.87
C SER A 302 -7.52 -31.43 48.33
N LYS A 303 -8.84 -31.71 48.24
CA LYS A 303 -9.41 -33.01 47.86
C LYS A 303 -9.95 -33.11 46.43
N THR A 304 -10.25 -32.01 45.72
CA THR A 304 -10.81 -32.09 44.36
C THR A 304 -9.77 -31.79 43.27
N LYS A 305 -9.37 -32.81 42.50
CA LYS A 305 -8.48 -32.65 41.32
C LYS A 305 -9.27 -32.07 40.13
N PRO A 306 -8.66 -31.23 39.26
CA PRO A 306 -9.32 -30.76 38.05
C PRO A 306 -9.68 -31.92 37.11
N ILE A 307 -10.78 -31.78 36.36
CA ILE A 307 -11.25 -32.82 35.42
C ILE A 307 -10.37 -32.82 34.17
N MET A 308 -9.95 -33.99 33.69
CA MET A 308 -9.09 -34.15 32.51
C MET A 308 -9.95 -34.44 31.25
N PRO A 309 -9.68 -33.82 30.09
CA PRO A 309 -10.33 -34.21 28.84
C PRO A 309 -9.81 -35.56 28.33
N ALA A 310 -10.64 -36.31 27.62
CA ALA A 310 -10.18 -37.44 26.81
C ALA A 310 -9.42 -36.90 25.60
N LEU A 311 -8.11 -37.18 25.55
CA LEU A 311 -7.23 -36.79 24.45
C LEU A 311 -7.18 -37.90 23.40
N PRO A 312 -7.14 -37.55 22.11
CA PRO A 312 -6.99 -38.54 21.04
C PRO A 312 -5.59 -39.19 21.08
N PRO A 313 -5.43 -40.38 20.46
CA PRO A 313 -4.11 -40.94 20.16
C PRO A 313 -3.27 -39.96 19.33
N PHE A 314 -1.95 -39.97 19.53
CA PHE A 314 -1.04 -39.06 18.82
C PHE A 314 -1.06 -39.25 17.29
N ASN A 315 -1.53 -40.39 16.79
CA ASN A 315 -1.57 -40.73 15.36
C ASN A 315 -2.98 -40.66 14.75
N ASP A 316 -3.94 -39.99 15.42
CA ASP A 316 -5.33 -39.84 14.94
C ASP A 316 -5.44 -38.88 13.74
N THR A 317 -4.99 -39.38 12.59
CA THR A 317 -4.97 -38.66 11.31
C THR A 317 -6.37 -38.30 10.79
N PRO A 318 -7.40 -39.17 10.89
CA PRO A 318 -8.75 -38.79 10.51
C PRO A 318 -9.27 -37.58 11.29
N LEU A 319 -9.00 -37.50 12.60
CA LEU A 319 -9.42 -36.37 13.42
C LEU A 319 -8.69 -35.07 13.02
N ALA A 320 -7.37 -35.13 12.87
CA ALA A 320 -6.57 -33.99 12.44
C ALA A 320 -6.98 -33.48 11.06
N HIS A 321 -7.15 -34.39 10.09
CA HIS A 321 -7.55 -34.05 8.73
C HIS A 321 -8.94 -33.42 8.70
N LYS A 322 -9.91 -33.95 9.46
CA LYS A 322 -11.25 -33.38 9.57
C LYS A 322 -11.21 -31.93 10.04
N PHE A 323 -10.38 -31.60 11.04
CA PHE A 323 -10.25 -30.22 11.50
C PHE A 323 -9.70 -29.30 10.40
N PHE A 324 -8.64 -29.71 9.70
CA PHE A 324 -8.02 -28.86 8.68
C PHE A 324 -8.88 -28.65 7.43
N SER A 325 -9.65 -29.66 7.00
CA SER A 325 -10.41 -29.62 5.75
C SER A 325 -11.86 -29.14 5.87
N SER A 326 -12.44 -29.11 7.08
CA SER A 326 -13.86 -28.73 7.28
C SER A 326 -14.11 -27.22 7.42
N LEU A 327 -13.09 -26.37 7.29
CA LEU A 327 -13.16 -24.94 7.56
C LEU A 327 -13.37 -24.14 6.26
N THR A 328 -14.29 -23.17 6.29
CA THR A 328 -14.58 -22.27 5.16
C THR A 328 -14.57 -20.81 5.61
N SER A 329 -14.21 -19.88 4.71
CA SER A 329 -14.21 -18.46 5.02
C SER A 329 -15.62 -17.91 5.25
N LEU A 330 -15.74 -16.93 6.15
CA LEU A 330 -16.96 -16.16 6.35
C LEU A 330 -17.14 -15.14 5.21
N VAL A 331 -18.06 -15.42 4.29
CA VAL A 331 -18.26 -14.57 3.10
C VAL A 331 -18.79 -13.20 3.52
N GLY A 332 -18.13 -12.13 3.04
CA GLY A 332 -18.50 -10.75 3.36
C GLY A 332 -17.98 -10.25 4.70
N ALA A 333 -17.19 -11.05 5.43
CA ALA A 333 -16.40 -10.55 6.56
C ALA A 333 -15.40 -9.47 6.11
N PRO A 334 -14.91 -8.60 7.03
CA PRO A 334 -13.85 -7.67 6.71
C PRO A 334 -12.66 -8.37 6.03
N HIS A 335 -12.15 -7.77 4.95
CA HIS A 335 -10.99 -8.25 4.17
C HIS A 335 -11.16 -9.60 3.46
N TRP A 336 -12.35 -10.20 3.51
CA TRP A 336 -12.64 -11.35 2.67
C TRP A 336 -12.58 -10.96 1.20
N VAL A 337 -11.84 -11.74 0.41
CA VAL A 337 -11.73 -11.58 -1.04
C VAL A 337 -12.18 -12.87 -1.74
N PRO A 338 -12.84 -12.77 -2.90
CA PRO A 338 -13.16 -13.95 -3.69
C PRO A 338 -11.89 -14.57 -4.26
N VAL A 339 -11.89 -15.89 -4.39
CA VAL A 339 -10.78 -16.61 -5.03
C VAL A 339 -10.68 -16.25 -6.52
N PRO A 340 -9.49 -15.90 -7.03
CA PRO A 340 -9.30 -15.70 -8.46
C PRO A 340 -9.58 -17.00 -9.22
N LEU A 341 -10.42 -16.95 -10.26
CA LEU A 341 -10.85 -18.16 -10.99
C LEU A 341 -9.88 -18.57 -12.10
N GLU A 342 -9.24 -17.59 -12.74
CA GLU A 342 -8.23 -17.80 -13.78
C GLU A 342 -6.86 -17.92 -13.13
N VAL A 343 -6.09 -18.92 -13.56
CA VAL A 343 -4.75 -19.21 -13.02
C VAL A 343 -3.73 -18.91 -14.11
N ASP A 344 -2.74 -18.09 -13.78
CA ASP A 344 -1.65 -17.71 -14.69
C ASP A 344 -0.46 -18.67 -14.57
N GLN A 345 -0.19 -19.17 -13.36
CA GLN A 345 0.93 -20.05 -13.05
C GLN A 345 0.46 -21.24 -12.22
N HIS A 346 0.72 -22.45 -12.72
CA HIS A 346 0.53 -23.69 -11.98
C HIS A 346 1.88 -24.22 -11.49
N MET A 347 1.92 -24.71 -10.26
CA MET A 347 3.07 -25.40 -9.69
C MET A 347 2.61 -26.68 -8.99
N PHE A 348 3.38 -27.75 -9.18
CA PHE A 348 3.29 -29.00 -8.43
C PHE A 348 4.59 -29.15 -7.65
N VAL A 349 4.52 -29.01 -6.33
CA VAL A 349 5.67 -28.98 -5.43
C VAL A 349 5.64 -30.22 -4.56
N THR A 350 6.54 -31.16 -4.80
CA THR A 350 6.74 -32.29 -3.89
C THR A 350 7.47 -31.83 -2.63
N VAL A 351 7.04 -32.30 -1.46
CA VAL A 351 7.69 -32.04 -0.17
C VAL A 351 8.20 -33.37 0.39
N SER A 352 9.50 -33.44 0.67
CA SER A 352 10.16 -34.68 1.06
C SER A 352 11.15 -34.45 2.20
N VAL A 353 11.19 -35.39 3.14
CA VAL A 353 12.36 -35.58 3.99
C VAL A 353 13.34 -36.48 3.23
N ASN A 354 14.60 -36.09 3.22
CA ASN A 354 15.68 -36.68 2.44
C ASN A 354 16.87 -37.02 3.35
N LEU A 355 17.91 -37.58 2.74
CA LEU A 355 19.23 -37.68 3.34
C LEU A 355 20.24 -36.84 2.57
N GLU A 356 21.24 -36.35 3.29
CA GLU A 356 22.46 -35.76 2.76
C GLU A 356 23.62 -36.70 3.08
N ARG A 357 24.52 -36.89 2.12
CA ARG A 357 25.66 -37.79 2.32
C ARG A 357 26.54 -37.33 3.48
N CYS A 358 26.89 -38.27 4.36
CA CYS A 358 27.82 -38.00 5.45
C CYS A 358 29.18 -37.54 4.87
N PRO A 359 29.81 -36.47 5.40
CA PRO A 359 31.13 -36.03 4.95
C PRO A 359 32.19 -37.14 5.06
N LEU A 360 33.17 -37.13 4.15
CA LEU A 360 34.31 -38.03 4.22
C LEU A 360 35.05 -37.85 5.55
N ASN A 361 35.30 -38.95 6.26
CA ASN A 361 35.93 -38.99 7.60
C ASN A 361 35.09 -38.42 8.76
N ALA A 362 33.77 -38.21 8.57
CA ALA A 362 32.85 -37.87 9.65
C ALA A 362 32.01 -39.09 10.08
N THR A 363 31.42 -39.02 11.28
CA THR A 363 30.40 -39.98 11.74
C THR A 363 29.06 -39.27 11.82
N CYS A 364 28.04 -39.81 11.15
CA CYS A 364 26.68 -39.28 11.16
C CYS A 364 25.74 -40.24 11.89
N LEU A 365 24.77 -39.69 12.61
CA LEU A 365 23.83 -40.39 13.49
C LEU A 365 22.41 -40.49 12.90
N GLY A 366 22.20 -39.97 11.69
CA GLY A 366 20.92 -40.07 11.00
C GLY A 366 20.69 -41.46 10.40
N ALA A 367 19.57 -41.62 9.72
CA ALA A 367 19.25 -42.89 9.07
C ALA A 367 20.33 -43.30 8.06
N LEU A 368 20.63 -44.60 7.99
CA LEU A 368 21.66 -45.16 7.11
C LEU A 368 23.06 -44.54 7.31
N ASN A 369 23.36 -44.04 8.51
CA ASN A 369 24.58 -43.31 8.85
C ASN A 369 24.82 -42.09 7.95
N GLN A 370 23.74 -41.46 7.50
CA GLN A 370 23.76 -40.21 6.71
C GLN A 370 23.23 -39.04 7.55
N LYS A 371 23.25 -37.83 7.00
CA LYS A 371 22.60 -36.67 7.62
C LYS A 371 21.16 -36.55 7.14
N PHE A 372 20.24 -36.10 8.00
CA PHE A 372 18.91 -35.69 7.53
C PHE A 372 19.01 -34.46 6.62
N SER A 373 18.16 -34.43 5.61
CA SER A 373 17.98 -33.36 4.65
C SER A 373 16.50 -33.24 4.32
N ALA A 374 16.09 -32.22 3.58
CA ALA A 374 14.73 -32.08 3.09
C ALA A 374 14.73 -31.25 1.81
N SER A 375 13.69 -31.39 0.97
CA SER A 375 13.65 -30.73 -0.32
C SER A 375 12.25 -30.44 -0.84
N MET A 376 12.13 -29.36 -1.59
CA MET A 376 10.97 -29.06 -2.42
C MET A 376 11.31 -29.34 -3.90
N ASN A 377 10.53 -30.16 -4.60
CA ASN A 377 10.82 -30.56 -5.99
C ASN A 377 12.25 -31.10 -6.19
N ASN A 378 12.77 -31.85 -5.20
CA ASN A 378 14.13 -32.39 -5.19
C ASN A 378 15.23 -31.31 -5.20
N GLU A 379 14.93 -30.10 -4.73
CA GLU A 379 15.91 -29.03 -4.47
C GLU A 379 15.97 -28.82 -2.95
N SER A 380 17.11 -29.12 -2.34
CA SER A 380 17.32 -28.93 -0.90
C SER A 380 17.95 -27.57 -0.66
N PHE A 381 17.16 -26.66 -0.08
CA PHE A 381 17.52 -25.25 0.01
C PHE A 381 18.75 -25.01 0.90
N VAL A 382 19.60 -24.06 0.48
CA VAL A 382 20.75 -23.59 1.25
C VAL A 382 20.71 -22.07 1.32
N TYR A 383 20.78 -21.54 2.54
CA TYR A 383 20.93 -20.11 2.77
C TYR A 383 22.23 -19.58 2.14
N PRO A 384 22.25 -18.40 1.49
CA PRO A 384 23.44 -17.82 0.86
C PRO A 384 24.42 -17.21 1.88
N ILE A 385 24.71 -17.94 2.96
CA ILE A 385 25.62 -17.52 4.03
C ILE A 385 27.01 -17.27 3.45
N GLY A 386 27.63 -16.15 3.84
CA GLY A 386 28.98 -15.78 3.40
C GLY A 386 29.04 -15.15 1.99
N ARG A 387 27.91 -14.97 1.30
CA ARG A 387 27.84 -14.29 -0.01
C ARG A 387 27.79 -12.75 0.10
N GLY A 388 27.72 -12.21 1.32
CA GLY A 388 27.74 -10.76 1.60
C GLY A 388 26.40 -10.02 1.43
N TYR A 389 25.38 -10.68 0.88
CA TYR A 389 24.05 -10.12 0.62
C TYR A 389 22.96 -11.13 0.98
N SER A 390 21.82 -10.66 1.48
CA SER A 390 20.57 -11.42 1.43
C SER A 390 20.06 -11.57 -0.01
N MET A 391 19.12 -12.47 -0.24
CA MET A 391 18.54 -12.65 -1.58
C MET A 391 17.77 -11.41 -2.04
N LEU A 392 17.04 -10.74 -1.14
CA LEU A 392 16.39 -9.46 -1.45
C LEU A 392 17.40 -8.36 -1.76
N GLU A 393 18.50 -8.27 -1.02
CA GLU A 393 19.60 -7.33 -1.33
C GLU A 393 20.21 -7.62 -2.70
N ALA A 394 20.45 -8.89 -3.00
CA ALA A 394 21.00 -9.30 -4.29
C ALA A 394 20.05 -8.99 -5.45
N SER A 395 18.75 -9.24 -5.29
CA SER A 395 17.72 -8.86 -6.28
C SER A 395 17.68 -7.34 -6.47
N PHE A 396 17.66 -6.58 -5.37
CA PHE A 396 17.53 -5.12 -5.40
C PHE A 396 18.75 -4.42 -6.02
N TYR A 397 19.96 -4.89 -5.71
CA TYR A 397 21.22 -4.35 -6.25
C TYR A 397 21.70 -5.07 -7.52
N ASN A 398 20.90 -5.99 -8.07
CA ASN A 398 21.23 -6.80 -9.25
C ASN A 398 22.59 -7.52 -9.14
N VAL A 399 22.86 -8.12 -7.98
CA VAL A 399 24.11 -8.84 -7.68
C VAL A 399 23.98 -10.30 -8.12
N SER A 400 24.85 -10.72 -9.03
CA SER A 400 24.92 -12.12 -9.50
C SER A 400 25.61 -13.05 -8.49
N GLY A 401 25.26 -14.34 -8.50
CA GLY A 401 26.00 -15.39 -7.77
C GLY A 401 25.53 -15.64 -6.32
N VAL A 402 24.42 -15.04 -5.90
CA VAL A 402 23.79 -15.26 -4.59
C VAL A 402 22.72 -16.36 -4.65
N TYR A 403 21.85 -16.31 -5.66
CA TYR A 403 20.80 -17.30 -5.92
C TYR A 403 20.55 -17.42 -7.44
N SER A 404 19.79 -18.43 -7.87
CA SER A 404 19.26 -18.54 -9.24
C SER A 404 17.74 -18.55 -9.26
N ALA A 405 17.13 -18.05 -10.34
CA ALA A 405 15.68 -17.83 -10.45
C ALA A 405 14.92 -18.93 -11.22
N ASP A 406 15.49 -20.14 -11.23
CA ASP A 406 15.09 -21.31 -12.02
C ASP A 406 14.51 -22.45 -11.17
N PHE A 407 13.89 -22.16 -10.01
CA PHE A 407 13.19 -23.19 -9.25
C PHE A 407 12.10 -23.86 -10.11
N PRO A 408 12.05 -25.20 -10.19
CA PRO A 408 11.18 -25.89 -11.14
C PRO A 408 9.72 -25.89 -10.69
N ASP A 409 8.81 -25.66 -11.65
CA ASP A 409 7.35 -25.69 -11.40
C ASP A 409 6.82 -27.08 -11.09
N TYR A 410 7.55 -28.14 -11.48
CA TYR A 410 7.18 -29.54 -11.33
C TYR A 410 8.38 -30.33 -10.81
N PRO A 411 8.18 -31.45 -10.09
CA PRO A 411 9.29 -32.30 -9.68
C PRO A 411 10.02 -32.84 -10.93
N PRO A 412 11.35 -32.91 -10.90
CA PRO A 412 12.15 -33.34 -12.05
C PRO A 412 11.87 -34.79 -12.47
N ILE A 413 11.40 -35.62 -11.53
CA ILE A 413 11.02 -37.01 -11.76
C ILE A 413 9.66 -37.24 -11.12
N ALA A 414 8.69 -37.74 -11.91
CA ALA A 414 7.40 -38.16 -11.42
C ALA A 414 7.44 -39.65 -11.05
N PHE A 415 6.89 -39.98 -9.88
CA PHE A 415 6.73 -41.35 -9.38
C PHE A 415 5.45 -41.43 -8.55
N ASP A 416 5.11 -42.63 -8.06
CA ASP A 416 4.05 -42.76 -7.06
C ASP A 416 4.55 -42.18 -5.73
N PHE A 417 4.29 -40.88 -5.52
CA PHE A 417 4.85 -40.12 -4.41
C PHE A 417 4.51 -40.70 -3.05
N THR A 418 3.34 -41.31 -2.90
CA THR A 418 2.84 -41.83 -1.62
C THR A 418 3.03 -43.34 -1.45
N ASN A 419 3.75 -44.01 -2.36
CA ASN A 419 4.00 -45.44 -2.28
C ASN A 419 4.90 -45.79 -1.08
N PRO A 420 4.45 -46.58 -0.09
CA PRO A 420 5.26 -46.93 1.08
C PRO A 420 6.55 -47.71 0.73
N ASN A 421 6.65 -48.29 -0.47
CA ASN A 421 7.83 -49.05 -0.89
C ASN A 421 9.04 -48.16 -1.23
N ILE A 422 8.89 -46.82 -1.29
CA ILE A 422 9.98 -45.90 -1.65
C ILE A 422 10.72 -45.30 -0.44
N VAL A 423 10.33 -45.67 0.78
CA VAL A 423 10.84 -45.09 2.05
C VAL A 423 12.38 -45.04 2.11
N PHE A 424 13.07 -46.05 1.56
CA PHE A 424 14.54 -46.09 1.48
C PHE A 424 15.05 -46.29 0.04
N ASP A 425 14.34 -45.77 -0.95
CA ASP A 425 14.82 -45.81 -2.34
C ASP A 425 16.06 -44.92 -2.50
N MET A 426 17.22 -45.56 -2.67
CA MET A 426 18.52 -44.90 -2.76
C MET A 426 18.65 -43.95 -3.97
N ASN A 427 17.80 -44.09 -5.00
CA ASN A 427 17.80 -43.19 -6.15
C ASN A 427 17.03 -41.88 -5.88
N LEU A 428 16.10 -41.88 -4.91
CA LEU A 428 15.21 -40.75 -4.61
C LEU A 428 15.54 -40.07 -3.28
N ILE A 429 16.23 -40.76 -2.37
CA ILE A 429 16.43 -40.30 -1.00
C ILE A 429 17.41 -39.12 -0.87
N PHE A 430 18.31 -38.90 -1.84
CA PHE A 430 19.28 -37.80 -1.83
C PHE A 430 18.87 -36.66 -2.75
N ALA A 431 18.62 -35.49 -2.17
CA ALA A 431 18.35 -34.27 -2.92
C ALA A 431 19.61 -33.39 -3.04
N PRO A 432 19.90 -32.81 -4.22
CA PRO A 432 20.98 -31.83 -4.38
C PRO A 432 20.72 -30.57 -3.56
N LYS A 433 21.81 -29.98 -3.06
CA LYS A 433 21.79 -28.69 -2.36
C LYS A 433 21.78 -27.53 -3.38
N SER A 434 20.89 -26.57 -3.21
CA SER A 434 20.78 -25.41 -4.11
C SER A 434 20.17 -24.18 -3.42
N THR A 435 20.33 -23.00 -4.03
CA THR A 435 19.71 -21.74 -3.56
C THR A 435 18.88 -21.18 -4.71
N LYS A 436 17.71 -21.78 -4.93
CA LYS A 436 16.82 -21.44 -6.05
C LYS A 436 15.57 -20.69 -5.61
N VAL A 437 15.12 -19.76 -6.45
CA VAL A 437 13.85 -19.05 -6.31
C VAL A 437 12.98 -19.24 -7.52
N LYS A 438 11.67 -19.12 -7.34
CA LYS A 438 10.72 -19.00 -8.45
C LYS A 438 10.41 -17.53 -8.69
N LYS A 439 10.76 -17.02 -9.86
CA LYS A 439 10.35 -15.68 -10.28
C LYS A 439 8.87 -15.68 -10.69
N LEU A 440 8.09 -14.79 -10.10
CA LEU A 440 6.67 -14.60 -10.40
C LEU A 440 6.44 -13.23 -11.03
N LYS A 441 5.48 -13.18 -11.96
CA LYS A 441 5.05 -11.91 -12.56
C LYS A 441 4.17 -11.16 -11.55
N PHE A 442 4.35 -9.85 -11.45
CA PHE A 442 3.47 -9.02 -10.63
C PHE A 442 1.99 -9.27 -11.00
N ASN A 443 1.17 -9.45 -9.97
CA ASN A 443 -0.27 -9.66 -10.04
C ASN A 443 -0.73 -10.98 -10.70
N SER A 444 0.17 -11.91 -11.02
CA SER A 444 -0.22 -13.22 -11.54
C SER A 444 -0.93 -14.06 -10.47
N THR A 445 -1.99 -14.77 -10.86
CA THR A 445 -2.62 -15.79 -10.02
C THR A 445 -1.79 -17.07 -10.05
N VAL A 446 -1.33 -17.51 -8.88
CA VAL A 446 -0.50 -18.71 -8.71
C VAL A 446 -1.30 -19.77 -7.98
N GLU A 447 -1.38 -20.96 -8.57
CA GLU A 447 -1.91 -22.18 -7.94
C GLU A 447 -0.77 -23.14 -7.63
N VAL A 448 -0.64 -23.51 -6.35
CA VAL A 448 0.40 -24.43 -5.89
C VAL A 448 -0.26 -25.68 -5.32
N VAL A 449 0.13 -26.84 -5.86
CA VAL A 449 -0.17 -28.15 -5.28
C VAL A 449 1.04 -28.58 -4.45
N PHE A 450 0.89 -28.65 -3.14
CA PHE A 450 1.88 -29.33 -2.30
C PHE A 450 1.56 -30.82 -2.24
N GLN A 451 2.50 -31.65 -2.69
CA GLN A 451 2.40 -33.12 -2.69
C GLN A 451 3.41 -33.71 -1.72
N ASN A 452 2.91 -34.35 -0.68
CA ASN A 452 3.74 -35.08 0.26
C ASN A 452 4.28 -36.37 -0.36
N THR A 453 5.52 -36.74 -0.04
CA THR A 453 6.11 -38.01 -0.48
C THR A 453 6.29 -39.00 0.69
N ALA A 454 6.40 -40.28 0.35
CA ALA A 454 6.72 -41.35 1.29
C ALA A 454 8.23 -41.60 1.42
N ILE A 455 9.08 -40.77 0.79
CA ILE A 455 10.54 -40.83 0.97
C ILE A 455 10.84 -40.60 2.46
N MET A 456 11.66 -41.46 3.06
CA MET A 456 11.92 -41.56 4.49
C MET A 456 10.70 -41.93 5.36
N ASN A 457 9.63 -41.14 5.34
CA ASN A 457 8.33 -41.52 5.86
C ASN A 457 7.27 -40.48 5.49
N VAL A 458 5.99 -40.87 5.52
CA VAL A 458 4.88 -39.93 5.40
C VAL A 458 4.71 -39.10 6.68
N GLN A 459 4.81 -37.78 6.57
CA GLN A 459 4.70 -36.85 7.72
C GLN A 459 3.81 -35.64 7.38
N SER A 460 3.18 -34.99 8.35
CA SER A 460 2.45 -33.74 8.05
C SER A 460 3.42 -32.57 7.95
N HIS A 461 3.28 -31.73 6.91
CA HIS A 461 4.14 -30.58 6.68
C HIS A 461 3.33 -29.28 6.72
N PRO A 462 3.47 -28.42 7.75
CA PRO A 462 2.87 -27.09 7.76
C PRO A 462 3.63 -26.16 6.81
N MET A 463 3.12 -25.98 5.59
CA MET A 463 3.73 -25.11 4.59
C MET A 463 3.29 -23.67 4.82
N HIS A 464 4.26 -22.79 5.06
CA HIS A 464 4.07 -21.36 5.29
C HIS A 464 4.57 -20.56 4.09
N LEU A 465 3.85 -19.48 3.74
CA LEU A 465 4.24 -18.52 2.71
C LEU A 465 4.29 -17.11 3.33
N HIS A 466 5.47 -16.51 3.29
CA HIS A 466 5.68 -15.12 3.69
C HIS A 466 5.07 -14.15 2.66
N GLY A 467 4.77 -12.93 3.10
CA GLY A 467 4.25 -11.85 2.25
C GLY A 467 2.81 -12.02 1.74
N PHE A 468 2.21 -13.20 1.88
CA PHE A 468 0.87 -13.50 1.37
C PHE A 468 0.03 -14.29 2.36
N SER A 469 -1.28 -14.12 2.24
CA SER A 469 -2.24 -15.18 2.58
C SER A 469 -2.75 -15.80 1.28
N PHE A 470 -3.18 -17.06 1.35
CA PHE A 470 -3.62 -17.85 0.22
C PHE A 470 -4.95 -18.55 0.53
N HIS A 471 -5.73 -18.79 -0.52
CA HIS A 471 -6.94 -19.60 -0.44
C HIS A 471 -6.55 -21.08 -0.42
N VAL A 472 -7.02 -21.85 0.55
CA VAL A 472 -6.90 -23.32 0.54
C VAL A 472 -8.11 -23.88 -0.17
N LEU A 473 -7.91 -24.43 -1.36
CA LEU A 473 -8.99 -24.88 -2.23
C LEU A 473 -9.45 -26.29 -1.90
N ALA A 474 -8.51 -27.19 -1.63
CA ALA A 474 -8.78 -28.58 -1.32
C ALA A 474 -7.57 -29.24 -0.65
N GLN A 475 -7.82 -30.33 0.07
CA GLN A 475 -6.81 -31.22 0.63
C GLN A 475 -7.28 -32.67 0.47
N GLY A 476 -6.34 -33.61 0.38
CA GLY A 476 -6.65 -35.03 0.26
C GLY A 476 -5.46 -35.92 0.59
N PHE A 477 -5.67 -37.23 0.46
CA PHE A 477 -4.64 -38.26 0.63
C PHE A 477 -4.24 -38.88 -0.71
N GLY A 478 -3.09 -39.55 -0.74
CA GLY A 478 -2.51 -40.16 -1.92
C GLY A 478 -1.84 -39.15 -2.86
N ASN A 479 -1.68 -39.55 -4.12
CA ASN A 479 -1.15 -38.66 -5.16
C ASN A 479 -2.25 -37.75 -5.71
N PHE A 480 -1.96 -36.47 -5.82
CA PHE A 480 -2.83 -35.52 -6.50
C PHE A 480 -2.94 -35.84 -7.98
N ASN A 481 -4.18 -35.86 -8.47
CA ASN A 481 -4.49 -35.94 -9.89
C ASN A 481 -5.43 -34.79 -10.24
N TYR A 482 -4.94 -33.84 -11.05
CA TYR A 482 -5.67 -32.61 -11.33
C TYR A 482 -7.09 -32.87 -11.86
N THR A 483 -7.25 -33.73 -12.85
CA THR A 483 -8.57 -34.04 -13.47
C THR A 483 -9.54 -34.66 -12.46
N LYS A 484 -9.06 -35.58 -11.62
CA LYS A 484 -9.88 -36.27 -10.62
C LYS A 484 -10.23 -35.38 -9.42
N ASN A 485 -9.29 -34.54 -9.00
CA ASN A 485 -9.40 -33.80 -7.75
C ASN A 485 -9.89 -32.36 -7.91
N LYS A 486 -9.81 -31.76 -9.11
CA LYS A 486 -10.36 -30.41 -9.38
C LYS A 486 -11.83 -30.23 -8.96
N PRO A 487 -12.74 -31.21 -9.12
CA PRO A 487 -14.11 -31.08 -8.62
C PRO A 487 -14.22 -30.90 -7.09
N MET A 488 -13.16 -31.22 -6.33
CA MET A 488 -13.12 -31.01 -4.88
C MET A 488 -12.77 -29.57 -4.50
N PHE A 489 -12.38 -28.71 -5.44
CA PHE A 489 -11.95 -27.35 -5.13
C PHE A 489 -13.13 -26.52 -4.62
N ASN A 490 -12.99 -25.98 -3.41
CA ASN A 490 -13.86 -24.92 -2.95
C ASN A 490 -13.47 -23.61 -3.64
N LEU A 491 -14.20 -23.25 -4.69
CA LEU A 491 -14.03 -21.96 -5.40
C LEU A 491 -15.05 -20.89 -4.97
N VAL A 492 -15.81 -21.15 -3.91
CA VAL A 492 -16.89 -20.26 -3.45
C VAL A 492 -16.46 -19.49 -2.21
N ASN A 493 -16.05 -20.22 -1.16
CA ASN A 493 -15.62 -19.64 0.11
C ASN A 493 -14.44 -20.41 0.74
N PRO A 494 -13.36 -20.69 -0.02
CA PRO A 494 -12.19 -21.37 0.53
C PRO A 494 -11.62 -20.57 1.72
N GLN A 495 -11.10 -21.28 2.72
CA GLN A 495 -10.43 -20.64 3.86
C GLN A 495 -9.19 -19.86 3.38
N ILE A 496 -8.99 -18.66 3.91
CA ILE A 496 -7.78 -17.85 3.67
C ILE A 496 -6.81 -18.10 4.82
N ARG A 497 -5.56 -18.47 4.49
CA ARG A 497 -4.54 -18.92 5.44
C ARG A 497 -3.17 -18.37 5.06
N ASN A 498 -2.24 -18.35 6.02
CA ASN A 498 -0.81 -18.15 5.72
C ASN A 498 -0.01 -19.45 5.87
N THR A 499 -0.56 -20.46 6.55
CA THR A 499 0.10 -21.75 6.81
C THR A 499 -0.89 -22.90 6.63
N ILE A 500 -0.51 -23.90 5.85
CA ILE A 500 -1.33 -25.08 5.57
C ILE A 500 -0.63 -26.37 5.97
N ALA A 501 -1.25 -27.14 6.87
CA ALA A 501 -0.80 -28.48 7.19
C ALA A 501 -1.11 -29.45 6.03
N VAL A 502 -0.11 -29.74 5.22
CA VAL A 502 -0.20 -30.77 4.17
C VAL A 502 -0.37 -32.13 4.87
N PRO A 503 -1.39 -32.92 4.51
CA PRO A 503 -1.64 -34.22 5.15
C PRO A 503 -0.47 -35.19 4.98
N ALA A 504 -0.23 -36.04 5.98
CA ALA A 504 0.73 -37.13 5.88
C ALA A 504 0.34 -38.09 4.74
N GLY A 505 1.22 -38.25 3.73
CA GLY A 505 0.94 -39.06 2.55
C GLY A 505 -0.21 -38.50 1.70
N GLY A 506 -0.34 -37.19 1.63
CA GLY A 506 -1.41 -36.51 0.89
C GLY A 506 -0.98 -35.23 0.20
N TRP A 507 -1.94 -34.37 -0.07
CA TRP A 507 -1.74 -33.13 -0.83
C TRP A 507 -2.64 -31.99 -0.35
N ALA A 508 -2.23 -30.77 -0.66
CA ALA A 508 -3.03 -29.55 -0.46
C ALA A 508 -2.90 -28.64 -1.69
N VAL A 509 -3.99 -28.00 -2.10
CA VAL A 509 -3.99 -27.01 -3.18
C VAL A 509 -4.27 -25.63 -2.63
N ILE A 510 -3.38 -24.69 -2.92
CA ILE A 510 -3.53 -23.29 -2.54
C ILE A 510 -3.55 -22.38 -3.77
N ARG A 511 -4.18 -21.21 -3.63
CA ARG A 511 -4.19 -20.17 -4.67
C ARG A 511 -4.04 -18.77 -4.08
N PHE A 512 -3.12 -17.98 -4.63
CA PHE A 512 -2.89 -16.59 -4.23
C PHE A 512 -2.58 -15.71 -5.44
N GLN A 513 -2.63 -14.40 -5.24
CA GLN A 513 -2.25 -13.42 -6.25
C GLN A 513 -0.89 -12.82 -5.87
N ALA A 514 0.08 -12.88 -6.77
CA ALA A 514 1.44 -12.38 -6.55
C ALA A 514 1.52 -10.84 -6.67
N ASN A 515 0.76 -10.11 -5.85
CA ASN A 515 0.60 -8.65 -5.90
C ASN A 515 1.44 -7.88 -4.86
N ASN A 516 2.35 -8.56 -4.17
CA ASN A 516 3.27 -7.97 -3.21
C ASN A 516 4.70 -8.14 -3.77
N PRO A 517 5.32 -7.11 -4.37
CA PRO A 517 6.64 -7.23 -4.99
C PRO A 517 7.72 -7.38 -3.91
N GLY A 518 8.70 -8.25 -4.15
CA GLY A 518 9.75 -8.56 -3.17
C GLY A 518 10.22 -10.01 -3.23
N MET A 519 10.99 -10.39 -2.22
CA MET A 519 11.49 -11.76 -2.01
C MET A 519 10.72 -12.37 -0.84
N TRP A 520 10.00 -13.47 -1.08
CA TRP A 520 9.09 -14.07 -0.10
C TRP A 520 9.42 -15.52 0.14
N PHE A 521 9.70 -15.85 1.40
CA PHE A 521 10.11 -17.18 1.80
C PHE A 521 8.91 -18.16 1.82
N VAL A 522 9.15 -19.39 1.39
CA VAL A 522 8.19 -20.50 1.47
C VAL A 522 8.91 -21.65 2.16
N HIS A 523 8.38 -22.11 3.28
CA HIS A 523 9.06 -23.16 4.02
C HIS A 523 8.10 -24.01 4.83
N CYS A 524 8.58 -25.18 5.25
CA CYS A 524 7.90 -25.94 6.28
C CYS A 524 8.12 -25.28 7.64
N HIS A 525 7.07 -25.16 8.44
CA HIS A 525 7.12 -24.56 9.76
C HIS A 525 7.52 -25.58 10.87
N VAL A 526 7.99 -26.77 10.47
CA VAL A 526 8.77 -27.67 11.32
C VAL A 526 10.23 -27.23 11.24
N GLU A 527 10.81 -26.82 12.36
CA GLU A 527 12.14 -26.19 12.39
C GLU A 527 13.22 -27.07 11.79
N ASP A 528 13.21 -28.36 12.16
CA ASP A 528 14.19 -29.33 11.64
C ASP A 528 14.11 -29.41 10.10
N HIS A 529 12.89 -29.45 9.55
CA HIS A 529 12.69 -29.55 8.10
C HIS A 529 13.17 -28.29 7.36
N MET A 530 12.89 -27.10 7.93
CA MET A 530 13.38 -25.83 7.38
C MET A 530 14.92 -25.83 7.34
N LEU A 531 15.57 -26.15 8.47
CA LEU A 531 17.03 -26.17 8.56
C LEU A 531 17.67 -27.27 7.69
N TRP A 532 16.93 -28.34 7.38
CA TRP A 532 17.34 -29.39 6.45
C TRP A 532 17.18 -29.01 4.97
N GLY A 533 16.47 -27.91 4.65
CA GLY A 533 16.31 -27.36 3.32
C GLY A 533 14.93 -27.57 2.69
N LEU A 534 13.87 -27.79 3.48
CA LEU A 534 12.48 -27.87 3.01
C LEU A 534 11.91 -26.46 2.73
N ASP A 535 12.62 -25.70 1.90
CA ASP A 535 12.39 -24.29 1.64
C ASP A 535 12.47 -23.94 0.15
N MET A 536 11.93 -22.79 -0.22
CA MET A 536 12.18 -22.06 -1.45
C MET A 536 11.85 -20.58 -1.23
N ALA A 537 12.01 -19.73 -2.25
CA ALA A 537 11.46 -18.38 -2.21
C ALA A 537 10.79 -18.00 -3.53
N PHE A 538 9.84 -17.07 -3.45
CA PHE A 538 9.28 -16.36 -4.60
C PHE A 538 9.94 -14.99 -4.75
N GLU A 539 10.44 -14.69 -5.96
CA GLU A 539 10.82 -13.33 -6.35
C GLU A 539 9.67 -12.73 -7.17
N VAL A 540 8.88 -11.87 -6.57
CA VAL A 540 7.76 -11.20 -7.24
C VAL A 540 8.28 -9.91 -7.87
N ALA A 541 8.23 -9.85 -9.21
CA ALA A 541 8.72 -8.71 -9.96
C ALA A 541 7.96 -7.41 -9.65
N ASN A 542 8.57 -6.27 -9.96
CA ASN A 542 7.90 -4.97 -9.94
C ASN A 542 6.75 -4.93 -10.96
N MET A 543 5.84 -3.96 -10.80
CA MET A 543 4.74 -3.75 -11.72
C MET A 543 5.26 -3.39 -13.12
N THR A 544 5.06 -4.30 -14.07
CA THR A 544 5.34 -4.07 -15.48
C THR A 544 4.03 -3.84 -16.22
N ILE A 545 3.93 -2.72 -16.94
CA ILE A 545 2.74 -2.39 -17.72
C ILE A 545 3.03 -2.57 -19.22
N PRO A 546 2.27 -3.43 -19.92
CA PRO A 546 2.34 -3.54 -21.37
C PRO A 546 1.56 -2.40 -22.04
N ARG A 547 2.24 -1.50 -22.76
CA ARG A 547 1.64 -0.45 -23.59
C ARG A 547 2.38 -0.35 -24.91
N LEU A 548 1.65 -0.18 -26.01
CA LEU A 548 2.23 0.11 -27.33
C LEU A 548 3.31 -0.92 -27.77
N CYS A 549 3.05 -2.20 -27.52
CA CYS A 549 3.98 -3.32 -27.77
C CYS A 549 5.26 -3.31 -26.91
N ASN A 550 5.34 -2.47 -25.87
CA ASN A 550 6.48 -2.36 -24.97
C ASN A 550 6.07 -2.69 -23.52
N ASN A 551 6.98 -3.35 -22.80
CA ASN A 551 6.82 -3.66 -21.38
C ASN A 551 7.72 -2.73 -20.57
N GLN A 552 7.11 -1.93 -19.70
CA GLN A 552 7.85 -0.96 -18.90
C GLN A 552 7.58 -1.16 -17.41
N ILE A 553 8.66 -1.17 -16.62
CA ILE A 553 8.56 -1.09 -15.16
C ILE A 553 8.29 0.36 -14.81
N ILE A 554 7.22 0.59 -14.03
CA ILE A 554 6.88 1.93 -13.58
C ILE A 554 6.87 2.02 -12.06
N THR A 555 7.03 3.24 -11.55
CA THR A 555 6.69 3.54 -10.16
C THR A 555 5.18 3.67 -10.05
N ALA A 556 4.54 2.83 -9.24
CA ALA A 556 3.09 2.80 -9.06
C ALA A 556 2.73 2.89 -7.58
N VAL A 557 1.56 3.40 -7.27
CA VAL A 557 1.03 3.45 -5.90
C VAL A 557 0.08 2.27 -5.69
N ASN A 558 0.33 1.49 -4.65
CA ASN A 558 -0.47 0.30 -4.30
C ASN A 558 -0.60 -0.71 -5.47
N GLY A 559 0.41 -0.82 -6.33
CA GLY A 559 0.39 -1.71 -7.49
C GLY A 559 -0.65 -1.37 -8.55
N GLN A 560 -1.13 -0.12 -8.59
CA GLN A 560 -2.16 0.34 -9.53
C GLN A 560 -1.66 1.49 -10.41
N PHE A 561 -2.10 1.47 -11.67
CA PHE A 561 -1.92 2.58 -12.61
C PHE A 561 -3.19 2.74 -13.47
N PRO A 562 -3.84 3.92 -13.44
CA PRO A 562 -3.59 5.03 -12.52
C PRO A 562 -3.72 4.61 -11.05
N GLY A 563 -3.17 5.41 -10.14
CA GLY A 563 -3.23 5.12 -8.71
C GLY A 563 -4.66 5.11 -8.15
N PRO A 564 -4.83 4.61 -6.91
CA PRO A 564 -6.14 4.45 -6.30
C PRO A 564 -6.92 5.77 -6.17
N ILE A 565 -8.25 5.66 -6.27
CA ILE A 565 -9.17 6.76 -6.00
C ILE A 565 -9.25 6.96 -4.49
N ILE A 566 -8.93 8.15 -4.01
CA ILE A 566 -9.17 8.54 -2.63
C ILE A 566 -10.56 9.17 -2.56
N GLN A 567 -11.40 8.70 -1.63
CA GLN A 567 -12.73 9.24 -1.42
C GLN A 567 -12.86 9.72 0.03
N VAL A 568 -13.22 10.99 0.18
CA VAL A 568 -13.40 11.66 1.47
C VAL A 568 -14.69 12.47 1.43
N ARG A 569 -15.16 12.89 2.59
CA ARG A 569 -16.18 13.93 2.73
C ARG A 569 -15.55 15.22 3.18
N GLU A 570 -16.19 16.33 2.83
CA GLU A 570 -15.86 17.62 3.45
C GLU A 570 -16.00 17.47 4.99
N GLY A 571 -14.98 17.92 5.70
CA GLY A 571 -14.82 17.81 7.15
C GLY A 571 -13.94 16.64 7.61
N ASP A 572 -13.62 15.67 6.74
CA ASP A 572 -12.75 14.54 7.10
C ASP A 572 -11.28 14.98 7.25
N THR A 573 -10.52 14.24 8.06
CA THR A 573 -9.06 14.32 8.10
C THR A 573 -8.48 13.28 7.15
N LEU A 574 -7.69 13.73 6.17
CA LEU A 574 -7.04 12.87 5.19
C LEU A 574 -5.56 12.67 5.52
N VAL A 575 -5.04 11.50 5.13
CA VAL A 575 -3.65 11.11 5.32
C VAL A 575 -2.96 10.71 4.01
N VAL A 576 -2.86 11.61 3.02
CA VAL A 576 -2.17 11.40 1.72
C VAL A 576 -1.75 12.75 1.12
N HIS A 577 -0.71 12.79 0.30
CA HIS A 577 -0.31 13.97 -0.49
C HIS A 577 -1.32 14.30 -1.60
N VAL A 578 -1.77 15.56 -1.77
CA VAL A 578 -2.82 15.93 -2.74
C VAL A 578 -2.66 17.36 -3.26
N HIS A 579 -3.02 17.59 -4.53
CA HIS A 579 -3.10 18.90 -5.17
C HIS A 579 -4.42 19.62 -5.01
N GLY A 580 -4.36 20.96 -4.96
CA GLY A 580 -5.52 21.84 -4.95
C GLY A 580 -6.34 21.84 -3.66
N ILE A 581 -5.90 21.12 -2.62
CA ILE A 581 -6.50 21.18 -1.29
C ILE A 581 -6.11 22.49 -0.60
N PHE A 582 -7.05 23.09 0.14
CA PHE A 582 -6.73 24.14 1.09
C PHE A 582 -5.91 23.55 2.24
N GLN A 583 -4.59 23.62 2.12
CA GLN A 583 -3.63 23.20 3.13
C GLN A 583 -3.60 24.22 4.30
N LEU A 584 -4.77 24.52 4.89
CA LEU A 584 -4.92 25.53 5.94
C LEU A 584 -4.13 25.11 7.17
N LEU A 585 -3.05 25.85 7.45
CA LEU A 585 -2.09 25.54 8.53
C LEU A 585 -1.45 24.15 8.43
N SER A 586 -1.55 23.51 7.27
CA SER A 586 -0.97 22.19 6.99
C SER A 586 0.03 22.25 5.83
N GLY A 587 0.69 23.39 5.63
CA GLY A 587 1.67 23.58 4.55
C GLY A 587 2.80 22.54 4.53
N TRP A 588 3.13 21.93 5.68
CA TRP A 588 4.06 20.80 5.78
C TRP A 588 3.61 19.56 4.98
N ALA A 589 2.32 19.45 4.64
CA ALA A 589 1.71 18.38 3.88
C ALA A 589 1.32 18.80 2.45
N ASP A 590 1.83 19.94 1.96
CA ASP A 590 1.60 20.41 0.59
C ASP A 590 2.39 19.59 -0.44
N GLY A 591 3.67 19.31 -0.14
CA GLY A 591 4.54 18.33 -0.81
C GLY A 591 5.39 18.70 -2.04
N PRO A 592 5.47 19.94 -2.57
CA PRO A 592 6.49 20.31 -3.53
C PRO A 592 7.90 20.24 -2.93
N GLU A 593 8.80 19.51 -3.60
CA GLU A 593 10.16 19.28 -3.12
C GLU A 593 10.97 20.57 -3.02
N TYR A 594 11.74 20.69 -1.95
CA TYR A 594 12.56 21.86 -1.56
C TYR A 594 11.77 23.15 -1.28
N VAL A 595 10.47 23.21 -1.58
CA VAL A 595 9.60 24.34 -1.23
C VAL A 595 9.01 24.15 0.15
N THR A 596 8.12 23.15 0.33
CA THR A 596 7.46 22.93 1.64
C THR A 596 8.06 21.80 2.44
N GLN A 597 8.76 20.88 1.76
CA GLN A 597 9.45 19.74 2.37
C GLN A 597 10.55 19.23 1.45
N CYS A 598 11.47 18.44 1.99
CA CYS A 598 12.48 17.76 1.18
C CYS A 598 11.88 16.49 0.52
N PRO A 599 12.46 15.97 -0.58
CA PRO A 599 11.97 14.74 -1.21
C PRO A 599 11.95 13.57 -0.22
N ILE A 600 10.90 12.74 -0.28
CA ILE A 600 10.85 11.50 0.49
C ILE A 600 11.82 10.51 -0.16
N ARG A 601 12.99 10.33 0.46
CA ARG A 601 14.01 9.38 -0.04
C ARG A 601 13.51 7.94 0.08
N PRO A 602 13.99 7.02 -0.79
CA PRO A 602 13.72 5.60 -0.62
C PRO A 602 14.00 5.12 0.82
N LYS A 603 13.16 4.23 1.36
CA LYS A 603 13.19 3.73 2.75
C LYS A 603 12.76 4.72 3.84
N HIS A 604 12.46 5.97 3.48
CA HIS A 604 11.83 6.92 4.39
C HIS A 604 10.31 6.95 4.16
N SER A 605 9.59 7.42 5.16
CA SER A 605 8.14 7.60 5.09
C SER A 605 7.81 8.98 5.63
N PHE A 606 6.77 9.57 5.09
CA PHE A 606 6.19 10.80 5.59
C PHE A 606 4.68 10.69 5.51
N THR A 607 4.04 11.11 6.59
CA THR A 607 2.60 11.03 6.72
C THR A 607 2.00 12.41 6.48
N TYR A 608 1.50 12.65 5.27
CA TYR A 608 0.72 13.85 4.95
C TYR A 608 -0.52 13.87 5.83
N ARG A 609 -0.79 14.94 6.59
CA ARG A 609 -1.98 15.05 7.44
C ARG A 609 -2.61 16.42 7.29
N PHE A 610 -3.86 16.47 6.86
CA PHE A 610 -4.61 17.72 6.75
C PHE A 610 -6.10 17.47 6.82
N LYS A 611 -6.84 18.55 7.08
CA LYS A 611 -8.30 18.53 7.14
C LYS A 611 -8.87 19.05 5.82
N ILE A 612 -9.88 18.36 5.30
CA ILE A 612 -10.60 18.80 4.11
C ILE A 612 -11.66 19.80 4.56
N GLU A 613 -11.40 21.10 4.37
CA GLU A 613 -12.37 22.14 4.69
C GLU A 613 -12.63 23.03 3.48
N GLY A 614 -13.88 23.42 3.28
CA GLY A 614 -14.18 24.46 2.30
C GLY A 614 -14.21 24.02 0.83
N GLN A 615 -14.18 22.72 0.55
CA GLN A 615 -14.09 22.19 -0.82
C GLN A 615 -15.01 20.99 -1.02
N GLU A 616 -15.63 20.90 -2.19
CA GLU A 616 -16.45 19.76 -2.63
C GLU A 616 -16.27 19.57 -4.14
N GLY A 617 -16.11 18.34 -4.62
CA GLY A 617 -15.93 18.06 -6.05
C GLY A 617 -14.76 17.13 -6.31
N THR A 618 -14.05 17.36 -7.41
CA THR A 618 -12.90 16.56 -7.83
C THR A 618 -11.63 17.35 -7.66
N LEU A 619 -10.63 16.71 -7.06
CA LEU A 619 -9.22 17.06 -7.10
C LEU A 619 -8.44 15.79 -7.46
N TRP A 620 -7.13 15.82 -7.29
CA TRP A 620 -6.25 14.73 -7.65
C TRP A 620 -4.96 14.81 -6.85
N TRP A 621 -4.23 13.70 -6.81
CA TRP A 621 -2.94 13.61 -6.13
C TRP A 621 -1.88 13.14 -7.13
N HIS A 622 -0.64 13.58 -6.95
CA HIS A 622 0.49 13.15 -7.79
C HIS A 622 1.86 13.41 -7.15
N ALA A 623 2.91 12.77 -7.67
CA ALA A 623 4.29 13.03 -7.27
C ALA A 623 4.81 14.40 -7.77
N HIS A 624 5.65 15.05 -6.96
CA HIS A 624 6.31 16.33 -7.27
C HIS A 624 7.79 16.22 -7.63
N ALA A 625 8.35 15.01 -7.62
CA ALA A 625 9.77 14.79 -7.88
C ALA A 625 9.95 14.41 -9.36
N SER A 626 10.74 15.20 -10.09
CA SER A 626 11.00 15.03 -11.52
C SER A 626 9.70 14.78 -12.32
N PHE A 627 9.71 13.90 -13.32
CA PHE A 627 8.56 13.56 -14.16
C PHE A 627 7.70 12.42 -13.60
N LEU A 628 7.82 12.07 -12.31
CA LEU A 628 7.09 10.95 -11.71
C LEU A 628 5.56 11.11 -11.78
N ARG A 629 5.04 12.34 -11.93
CA ARG A 629 3.60 12.57 -12.16
C ARG A 629 3.04 11.72 -13.31
N ALA A 630 3.82 11.41 -14.35
CA ALA A 630 3.35 10.59 -15.48
C ALA A 630 2.82 9.21 -15.05
N THR A 631 3.37 8.64 -13.98
CA THR A 631 3.03 7.29 -13.50
C THR A 631 2.46 7.27 -12.07
N VAL A 632 2.80 8.28 -11.26
CA VAL A 632 2.39 8.43 -9.86
C VAL A 632 1.35 9.55 -9.77
N HIS A 633 0.09 9.19 -10.05
CA HIS A 633 -1.06 10.08 -9.89
C HIS A 633 -2.36 9.30 -9.66
N GLY A 634 -3.38 9.95 -9.09
CA GLY A 634 -4.71 9.38 -8.92
C GLY A 634 -5.76 10.42 -8.57
N ALA A 635 -7.03 10.00 -8.54
CA ALA A 635 -8.16 10.90 -8.30
C ALA A 635 -8.44 11.09 -6.80
N LEU A 636 -8.85 12.31 -6.41
CA LEU A 636 -9.43 12.61 -5.10
C LEU A 636 -10.87 13.09 -5.27
N PHE A 637 -11.81 12.36 -4.67
CA PHE A 637 -13.21 12.77 -4.62
C PHE A 637 -13.55 13.32 -3.25
N ILE A 638 -14.00 14.58 -3.23
CA ILE A 638 -14.51 15.23 -2.03
C ILE A 638 -16.03 15.28 -2.15
N HIS A 639 -16.68 14.42 -1.38
CA HIS A 639 -18.13 14.37 -1.30
C HIS A 639 -18.67 15.45 -0.37
N PRO A 640 -19.92 15.91 -0.60
CA PRO A 640 -20.60 16.75 0.37
C PRO A 640 -20.67 16.10 1.75
N ARG A 641 -20.76 16.94 2.79
CA ARG A 641 -21.02 16.51 4.17
C ARG A 641 -22.21 15.54 4.22
N LYS A 642 -22.21 14.66 5.21
CA LYS A 642 -23.34 13.74 5.44
C LYS A 642 -24.64 14.57 5.53
N ASN A 643 -25.68 14.11 4.84
CA ASN A 643 -26.99 14.77 4.71
C ASN A 643 -27.02 16.10 3.91
N HIS A 644 -25.93 16.52 3.27
CA HIS A 644 -25.94 17.65 2.34
C HIS A 644 -26.04 17.13 0.89
N PRO A 645 -26.99 17.62 0.08
CA PRO A 645 -27.08 17.25 -1.32
C PRO A 645 -26.04 17.99 -2.17
N TYR A 646 -25.71 17.44 -3.34
CA TYR A 646 -24.99 18.17 -4.37
C TYR A 646 -25.79 19.42 -4.81
N ALA A 647 -25.09 20.43 -5.33
CA ALA A 647 -25.72 21.61 -5.94
C ALA A 647 -26.45 21.33 -7.27
N PHE A 648 -26.45 20.06 -7.70
CA PHE A 648 -27.07 19.54 -8.92
C PHE A 648 -27.74 18.17 -8.64
N PRO A 649 -28.58 17.66 -9.55
CA PRO A 649 -29.26 16.38 -9.34
C PRO A 649 -28.27 15.24 -9.04
N LYS A 650 -28.56 14.47 -7.99
CA LYS A 650 -27.70 13.35 -7.56
C LYS A 650 -27.46 12.38 -8.75
N PRO A 651 -26.21 12.16 -9.16
CA PRO A 651 -25.92 11.28 -10.29
C PRO A 651 -26.21 9.82 -9.93
N TYR A 652 -26.57 9.02 -10.93
CA TYR A 652 -26.76 7.57 -10.81
C TYR A 652 -25.43 6.87 -10.48
N LYS A 653 -24.34 7.29 -11.15
CA LYS A 653 -22.98 6.80 -10.90
C LYS A 653 -21.96 7.91 -11.20
N GLN A 654 -20.83 7.88 -10.50
CA GLN A 654 -19.71 8.77 -10.71
C GLN A 654 -18.57 7.97 -11.37
N VAL A 655 -17.86 8.59 -12.31
CA VAL A 655 -16.85 7.93 -13.13
C VAL A 655 -15.62 8.85 -13.23
N PRO A 656 -14.44 8.42 -12.77
CA PRO A 656 -13.19 9.14 -13.03
C PRO A 656 -12.80 9.02 -14.51
N ILE A 657 -12.35 10.13 -15.09
CA ILE A 657 -11.77 10.22 -16.44
C ILE A 657 -10.40 10.92 -16.31
N LEU A 658 -9.34 10.15 -16.15
CA LEU A 658 -7.96 10.63 -16.07
C LEU A 658 -7.37 10.64 -17.47
N LEU A 659 -7.02 11.81 -17.95
CA LEU A 659 -6.31 12.03 -19.21
C LEU A 659 -4.82 12.11 -18.90
N GLY A 660 -4.00 11.27 -19.53
CA GLY A 660 -2.56 11.22 -19.26
C GLY A 660 -1.72 10.92 -20.50
N ASP A 661 -0.42 11.15 -20.39
CA ASP A 661 0.59 10.88 -21.42
C ASP A 661 1.30 9.55 -21.13
N TRP A 662 1.82 8.90 -22.18
CA TRP A 662 2.65 7.70 -22.08
C TRP A 662 3.90 7.80 -22.95
N TRP A 663 5.02 7.33 -22.42
CA TRP A 663 6.28 7.15 -23.15
C TRP A 663 6.68 5.68 -23.07
N LYS A 664 7.29 5.13 -24.12
CA LYS A 664 7.88 3.78 -24.10
C LYS A 664 9.17 3.74 -23.28
N SER A 665 9.90 4.86 -23.23
CA SER A 665 11.11 5.00 -22.42
C SER A 665 10.76 5.28 -20.96
N ASN A 666 11.67 4.93 -20.05
CA ASN A 666 11.53 5.28 -18.64
C ASN A 666 11.59 6.80 -18.45
N ILE A 667 10.54 7.37 -17.88
CA ILE A 667 10.44 8.82 -17.68
C ILE A 667 11.49 9.37 -16.71
N MET A 668 12.09 8.50 -15.88
CA MET A 668 13.16 8.88 -14.95
C MET A 668 14.53 8.98 -15.64
N ASP A 669 14.65 8.48 -16.87
CA ASP A 669 15.91 8.53 -17.63
C ASP A 669 16.01 9.82 -18.46
N PHE A 670 14.95 10.62 -18.51
CA PHE A 670 14.95 11.91 -19.20
C PHE A 670 15.60 13.00 -18.34
N ASP A 671 16.32 13.92 -18.99
CA ASP A 671 16.81 15.15 -18.35
C ASP A 671 15.61 16.07 -18.03
N ASP A 672 15.57 16.62 -16.82
CA ASP A 672 14.54 17.57 -16.36
C ASP A 672 14.40 18.80 -17.29
N GLN A 673 15.37 19.05 -18.19
CA GLN A 673 15.34 20.11 -19.19
C GLN A 673 14.74 19.72 -20.54
N THR A 674 14.57 18.42 -20.86
CA THR A 674 14.11 17.97 -22.18
C THR A 674 13.19 16.75 -22.08
N LEU A 675 11.89 16.97 -22.31
CA LEU A 675 10.92 15.88 -22.43
C LEU A 675 10.47 15.74 -23.89
N PRO A 676 10.66 14.58 -24.56
CA PRO A 676 10.17 14.38 -25.92
C PRO A 676 8.63 14.30 -25.95
N PRO A 677 8.00 14.47 -27.12
CA PRO A 677 6.57 14.19 -27.27
C PRO A 677 6.20 12.80 -26.76
N SER A 678 4.99 12.65 -26.22
CA SER A 678 4.47 11.35 -25.79
C SER A 678 4.34 10.38 -26.96
N ASP A 679 4.47 9.08 -26.68
CA ASP A 679 4.17 8.01 -27.62
C ASP A 679 2.65 7.76 -27.75
N ALA A 680 1.87 8.10 -26.72
CA ALA A 680 0.41 8.04 -26.74
C ALA A 680 -0.24 8.89 -25.64
N PHE A 681 -1.48 9.31 -25.90
CA PHE A 681 -2.42 9.73 -24.86
C PHE A 681 -3.22 8.54 -24.32
N MET A 682 -3.71 8.67 -23.08
CA MET A 682 -4.48 7.63 -22.41
C MET A 682 -5.72 8.18 -21.72
N ILE A 683 -6.77 7.35 -21.65
CA ILE A 683 -7.91 7.53 -20.76
C ILE A 683 -7.86 6.42 -19.69
N ASN A 684 -7.73 6.80 -18.43
CA ASN A 684 -7.59 5.90 -17.28
C ASN A 684 -6.46 4.88 -17.48
N GLY A 685 -5.30 5.34 -17.97
CA GLY A 685 -4.12 4.51 -18.22
C GLY A 685 -4.23 3.57 -19.42
N LEU A 686 -5.27 3.70 -20.26
CA LEU A 686 -5.47 2.90 -21.47
C LEU A 686 -5.40 3.78 -22.72
N PRO A 687 -4.56 3.43 -23.71
CA PRO A 687 -4.32 4.28 -24.89
C PRO A 687 -5.51 4.30 -25.87
N GLY A 688 -6.33 3.26 -25.91
CA GLY A 688 -7.42 3.12 -26.86
C GLY A 688 -7.02 2.37 -28.13
N ASP A 689 -7.97 2.24 -29.05
CA ASP A 689 -7.90 1.34 -30.20
C ASP A 689 -7.12 1.87 -31.42
N LEU A 690 -6.62 3.11 -31.34
CA LEU A 690 -5.88 3.76 -32.43
C LEU A 690 -4.40 3.42 -32.49
N TYR A 691 -3.84 2.87 -31.42
CA TYR A 691 -2.41 2.60 -31.33
C TYR A 691 -2.09 1.14 -31.62
N ASN A 692 -0.88 0.88 -32.13
CA ASN A 692 -0.43 -0.48 -32.35
C ASN A 692 -0.39 -1.28 -31.02
N CYS A 693 -0.71 -2.57 -31.08
CA CYS A 693 -0.87 -3.46 -29.91
C CYS A 693 -1.83 -2.96 -28.82
N SER A 694 -2.79 -2.08 -29.16
CA SER A 694 -3.69 -1.46 -28.18
C SER A 694 -5.19 -1.67 -28.48
N LYS A 695 -5.54 -2.47 -29.49
CA LYS A 695 -6.93 -2.68 -29.94
C LYS A 695 -7.89 -3.08 -28.81
N ASP A 696 -7.43 -3.90 -27.86
CA ASP A 696 -8.21 -4.34 -26.70
C ASP A 696 -7.99 -3.48 -25.43
N GLN A 697 -7.10 -2.48 -25.49
CA GLN A 697 -6.73 -1.61 -24.37
C GLN A 697 -7.51 -0.29 -24.40
N MET A 698 -8.82 -0.37 -24.14
CA MET A 698 -9.71 0.79 -24.17
C MET A 698 -10.58 0.87 -22.91
N PHE A 699 -10.65 2.04 -22.28
CA PHE A 699 -11.52 2.27 -21.14
C PHE A 699 -12.99 2.22 -21.55
N LYS A 700 -13.85 1.52 -20.79
CA LYS A 700 -15.28 1.33 -21.12
C LYS A 700 -16.17 1.63 -19.92
N ILE A 701 -17.25 2.37 -20.13
CA ILE A 701 -18.33 2.57 -19.16
C ILE A 701 -19.64 2.01 -19.71
N LYS A 702 -20.36 1.26 -18.88
CA LYS A 702 -21.71 0.79 -19.18
C LYS A 702 -22.74 1.79 -18.62
N VAL A 703 -23.68 2.22 -19.45
CA VAL A 703 -24.69 3.22 -19.09
C VAL A 703 -26.11 2.71 -19.28
N LYS A 704 -27.01 3.11 -18.37
CA LYS A 704 -28.45 2.82 -18.43
C LYS A 704 -29.17 3.97 -19.14
N PRO A 705 -30.03 3.67 -20.14
CA PRO A 705 -30.85 4.69 -20.79
C PRO A 705 -31.58 5.58 -19.77
N GLY A 706 -31.58 6.89 -20.00
CA GLY A 706 -32.24 7.92 -19.20
C GLY A 706 -31.55 8.30 -17.88
N LYS A 707 -30.50 7.60 -17.45
CA LYS A 707 -29.76 7.93 -16.21
C LYS A 707 -28.72 9.03 -16.44
N ILE A 708 -28.38 9.74 -15.36
CA ILE A 708 -27.37 10.81 -15.34
C ILE A 708 -26.09 10.28 -14.66
N TYR A 709 -24.95 10.49 -15.30
CA TYR A 709 -23.63 10.10 -14.81
C TYR A 709 -22.81 11.35 -14.55
N LEU A 710 -22.03 11.36 -13.46
CA LEU A 710 -21.06 12.40 -13.19
C LEU A 710 -19.69 11.92 -13.70
N LEU A 711 -19.20 12.51 -14.78
CA LEU A 711 -17.83 12.29 -15.24
C LEU A 711 -16.92 13.31 -14.55
N ARG A 712 -15.92 12.80 -13.84
CA ARG A 712 -14.93 13.58 -13.08
C ARG A 712 -13.64 13.59 -13.88
N ILE A 713 -13.48 14.60 -14.73
CA ILE A 713 -12.39 14.70 -15.71
C ILE A 713 -11.19 15.34 -15.03
N ILE A 714 -10.03 14.72 -15.13
CA ILE A 714 -8.76 15.15 -14.53
C ILE A 714 -7.72 15.10 -15.62
N ASN A 715 -7.00 16.21 -15.84
CA ASN A 715 -5.85 16.21 -16.72
C ASN A 715 -4.56 16.01 -15.91
N THR A 716 -3.97 14.82 -16.02
CA THR A 716 -2.71 14.41 -15.38
C THR A 716 -1.52 14.45 -16.34
N ASN A 717 -1.71 14.95 -17.56
CA ASN A 717 -0.66 15.10 -18.58
C ASN A 717 0.51 15.97 -18.06
N LEU A 718 1.72 15.73 -18.57
CA LEU A 718 2.90 16.51 -18.20
C LEU A 718 2.95 17.86 -18.92
N ILE A 719 2.46 17.88 -20.17
CA ILE A 719 2.53 19.04 -21.08
C ILE A 719 1.15 19.37 -21.69
N SER A 720 0.34 18.35 -21.95
CA SER A 720 -0.76 18.44 -22.92
C SER A 720 -2.06 19.00 -22.34
N GLN A 721 -2.55 20.11 -22.89
CA GLN A 721 -3.94 20.54 -22.68
C GLN A 721 -4.85 19.69 -23.57
N MET A 722 -6.04 19.32 -23.09
CA MET A 722 -6.88 18.34 -23.79
C MET A 722 -8.26 18.89 -24.13
N PHE A 723 -8.68 18.69 -25.37
CA PHE A 723 -10.08 18.69 -25.76
C PHE A 723 -10.69 17.33 -25.42
N PHE A 724 -11.81 17.30 -24.71
CA PHE A 724 -12.55 16.08 -24.39
C PHE A 724 -14.00 16.16 -24.87
N LYS A 725 -14.49 15.11 -25.55
CA LYS A 725 -15.87 15.01 -26.06
C LYS A 725 -16.44 13.60 -25.91
N VAL A 726 -17.76 13.50 -25.87
CA VAL A 726 -18.51 12.23 -25.98
C VAL A 726 -19.42 12.30 -27.20
N ALA A 727 -19.31 11.34 -28.13
CA ALA A 727 -20.07 11.34 -29.39
C ALA A 727 -21.57 11.53 -29.16
N ASN A 728 -22.17 12.48 -29.87
CA ASN A 728 -23.60 12.81 -29.85
C ASN A 728 -24.18 13.29 -28.49
N HIS A 729 -23.38 13.37 -27.42
CA HIS A 729 -23.84 13.80 -26.10
C HIS A 729 -23.48 15.26 -25.84
N LYS A 730 -24.35 15.95 -25.08
CA LYS A 730 -24.02 17.22 -24.43
C LYS A 730 -23.55 16.94 -23.00
N LEU A 731 -22.64 17.75 -22.51
CA LEU A 731 -22.05 17.71 -21.18
C LEU A 731 -22.49 18.97 -20.43
N THR A 732 -22.91 18.84 -19.18
CA THR A 732 -23.22 19.99 -18.32
C THR A 732 -22.12 20.14 -17.29
N VAL A 733 -21.27 21.17 -17.42
CA VAL A 733 -20.23 21.49 -16.45
C VAL A 733 -20.88 22.00 -15.18
N VAL A 734 -20.51 21.41 -14.04
CA VAL A 734 -21.11 21.71 -12.72
C VAL A 734 -20.08 22.07 -11.67
N ALA A 735 -18.81 21.69 -11.83
CA ALA A 735 -17.71 22.16 -10.99
C ALA A 735 -16.38 22.12 -11.75
N VAL A 736 -15.43 22.95 -11.33
CA VAL A 736 -14.03 22.98 -11.78
C VAL A 736 -13.17 23.19 -10.55
N ASP A 737 -12.11 22.38 -10.38
CA ASP A 737 -11.15 22.48 -9.27
C ASP A 737 -11.82 22.47 -7.89
N ALA A 738 -12.73 21.53 -7.68
CA ALA A 738 -13.58 21.40 -6.48
C ALA A 738 -14.34 22.67 -6.08
N VAL A 739 -14.73 23.50 -7.07
CA VAL A 739 -15.62 24.64 -6.90
C VAL A 739 -16.79 24.55 -7.88
N TYR A 740 -18.02 24.67 -7.36
CA TYR A 740 -19.22 24.67 -8.19
C TYR A 740 -19.27 25.84 -9.18
N THR A 741 -19.69 25.53 -10.40
CA THR A 741 -19.94 26.51 -11.46
C THR A 741 -21.45 26.70 -11.64
N THR A 742 -21.87 27.87 -12.12
CA THR A 742 -23.20 27.98 -12.74
C THR A 742 -23.27 26.98 -13.90
N PRO A 743 -24.28 26.07 -13.94
CA PRO A 743 -24.31 24.99 -14.91
C PRO A 743 -24.13 25.47 -16.36
N TYR A 744 -23.10 24.95 -17.03
CA TYR A 744 -22.75 25.34 -18.40
C TYR A 744 -22.85 24.13 -19.34
N VAL A 745 -23.78 24.20 -20.30
CA VAL A 745 -23.99 23.11 -21.27
C VAL A 745 -23.08 23.31 -22.48
N THR A 746 -22.25 22.30 -22.78
CA THR A 746 -21.29 22.29 -23.88
C THR A 746 -21.23 20.90 -24.51
N ASN A 747 -20.61 20.77 -25.68
CA ASN A 747 -20.26 19.47 -26.28
C ASN A 747 -18.75 19.18 -26.22
N VAL A 748 -17.96 20.10 -25.68
CA VAL A 748 -16.51 20.00 -25.53
C VAL A 748 -16.08 20.56 -24.18
N VAL A 749 -15.23 19.80 -23.50
CA VAL A 749 -14.52 20.22 -22.29
C VAL A 749 -13.07 20.51 -22.67
N VAL A 750 -12.51 21.60 -22.15
CA VAL A 750 -11.10 21.94 -22.34
C VAL A 750 -10.46 21.98 -20.97
N VAL A 751 -9.45 21.14 -20.75
CA VAL A 751 -8.82 20.95 -19.45
C VAL A 751 -7.32 21.01 -19.64
N ALA A 752 -6.66 21.95 -18.95
CA ALA A 752 -5.21 22.07 -18.97
C ALA A 752 -4.57 21.13 -17.91
N PRO A 753 -3.27 20.81 -18.02
CA PRO A 753 -2.55 20.09 -16.96
C PRO A 753 -2.82 20.70 -15.59
N GLY A 754 -3.15 19.84 -14.62
CA GLY A 754 -3.45 20.26 -13.25
C GLY A 754 -4.88 20.76 -13.00
N GLN A 755 -5.73 20.81 -14.03
CA GLN A 755 -7.15 21.14 -13.87
C GLN A 755 -8.04 19.90 -13.78
N THR A 756 -9.17 20.09 -13.09
CA THR A 756 -10.24 19.12 -12.99
C THR A 756 -11.56 19.73 -13.43
N THR A 757 -12.45 18.93 -14.02
CA THR A 757 -13.79 19.38 -14.44
C THR A 757 -14.81 18.28 -14.22
N ASP A 758 -15.85 18.63 -13.47
CA ASP A 758 -16.99 17.77 -13.20
C ASP A 758 -18.11 18.08 -14.19
N VAL A 759 -18.53 17.06 -14.94
CA VAL A 759 -19.61 17.18 -15.92
C VAL A 759 -20.70 16.13 -15.75
N LEU A 760 -21.94 16.53 -15.93
CA LEU A 760 -23.07 15.63 -16.03
C LEU A 760 -23.25 15.16 -17.47
N LEU A 761 -23.24 13.83 -17.66
CA LEU A 761 -23.58 13.13 -18.89
C LEU A 761 -24.96 12.47 -18.71
N LYS A 762 -25.96 12.90 -19.47
CA LYS A 762 -27.26 12.23 -19.53
C LYS A 762 -27.21 11.13 -20.60
N ALA A 763 -27.56 9.90 -20.26
CA ALA A 763 -27.60 8.79 -21.20
C ALA A 763 -28.91 8.80 -22.01
N ASP A 764 -29.09 9.82 -22.85
CA ASP A 764 -30.33 10.11 -23.59
C ASP A 764 -30.22 9.85 -25.11
N LYS A 765 -29.23 9.07 -25.55
CA LYS A 765 -29.08 8.66 -26.95
C LYS A 765 -29.69 7.28 -27.21
N PRO A 766 -29.98 6.95 -28.49
CA PRO A 766 -30.39 5.60 -28.87
C PRO A 766 -29.43 4.53 -28.34
N ILE A 767 -29.96 3.35 -28.01
CA ILE A 767 -29.15 2.23 -27.50
C ILE A 767 -28.06 1.89 -28.52
N GLY A 768 -26.81 2.04 -28.10
CA GLY A 768 -25.63 1.85 -28.95
C GLY A 768 -24.34 2.08 -28.17
N SER A 769 -23.24 2.23 -28.92
CA SER A 769 -21.91 2.49 -28.37
C SER A 769 -21.40 3.83 -28.90
N TYR A 770 -20.80 4.65 -28.04
CA TYR A 770 -20.37 6.01 -28.35
C TYR A 770 -18.95 6.23 -27.84
N TYR A 771 -18.04 6.72 -28.67
CA TYR A 771 -16.71 7.07 -28.22
C TYR A 771 -16.75 8.29 -27.30
N MET A 772 -16.01 8.22 -26.21
CA MET A 772 -15.40 9.39 -25.60
C MET A 772 -14.01 9.53 -26.18
N ALA A 773 -13.59 10.75 -26.51
CA ALA A 773 -12.32 10.99 -27.17
C ALA A 773 -11.62 12.19 -26.54
N ALA A 774 -10.30 12.11 -26.45
CA ALA A 774 -9.45 13.20 -26.01
C ALA A 774 -8.30 13.43 -27.01
N SER A 775 -8.07 14.68 -27.36
CA SER A 775 -6.98 15.10 -28.26
C SER A 775 -6.35 16.39 -27.75
N MET A 776 -5.07 16.59 -28.06
CA MET A 776 -4.34 17.76 -27.59
C MET A 776 -4.92 19.07 -28.14
N TYR A 777 -4.97 20.09 -27.30
CA TYR A 777 -5.01 21.50 -27.68
C TYR A 777 -3.58 22.05 -27.58
N LEU A 778 -2.98 22.36 -28.72
CA LEU A 778 -1.66 22.96 -28.82
C LEU A 778 -1.79 24.37 -29.39
N SER A 779 -1.13 25.32 -28.73
CA SER A 779 -1.13 26.72 -29.16
C SER A 779 0.21 27.17 -29.77
N THR A 780 1.27 26.37 -29.71
CA THR A 780 2.61 26.68 -30.24
C THR A 780 2.93 25.92 -31.53
N GLN A 781 4.12 26.14 -32.09
CA GLN A 781 4.67 25.36 -33.21
C GLN A 781 5.60 24.21 -32.77
N ALA A 782 5.57 23.80 -31.50
CA ALA A 782 6.38 22.70 -31.00
C ALA A 782 5.97 21.36 -31.62
N GLN A 783 6.92 20.42 -31.70
CA GLN A 783 6.61 19.03 -32.03
C GLN A 783 5.75 18.44 -30.92
N PHE A 784 4.69 17.71 -31.29
CA PHE A 784 3.72 17.18 -30.35
C PHE A 784 3.15 15.83 -30.82
N ASP A 785 2.52 15.14 -29.88
CA ASP A 785 1.70 13.97 -30.17
C ASP A 785 0.36 14.42 -30.76
N ASN A 786 0.18 14.25 -32.07
CA ASN A 786 -1.05 14.60 -32.78
C ASN A 786 -2.07 13.45 -32.84
N THR A 787 -1.98 12.49 -31.93
CA THR A 787 -2.91 11.37 -31.85
C THR A 787 -4.16 11.73 -31.02
N THR A 788 -5.16 10.85 -31.06
CA THR A 788 -6.38 10.94 -30.26
C THR A 788 -6.53 9.66 -29.46
N THR A 789 -6.70 9.77 -28.15
CA THR A 789 -7.06 8.61 -27.32
C THR A 789 -8.58 8.47 -27.22
N ARG A 790 -9.05 7.22 -27.07
CA ARG A 790 -10.47 6.89 -27.08
C ARG A 790 -10.84 5.96 -25.93
N GLY A 791 -12.05 6.16 -25.42
CA GLY A 791 -12.76 5.27 -24.51
C GLY A 791 -14.19 5.07 -25.00
N LEU A 792 -14.96 4.22 -24.34
CA LEU A 792 -16.27 3.79 -24.83
C LEU A 792 -17.38 4.00 -23.80
N VAL A 793 -18.49 4.59 -24.23
CA VAL A 793 -19.78 4.61 -23.53
C VAL A 793 -20.69 3.57 -24.18
N VAL A 794 -21.03 2.50 -23.45
CA VAL A 794 -21.83 1.38 -23.96
C VAL A 794 -23.19 1.38 -23.27
N TYR A 795 -24.27 1.56 -24.03
CA TYR A 795 -25.61 1.46 -23.48
C TYR A 795 -25.97 0.00 -23.18
N GLU A 796 -26.60 -0.25 -22.04
CA GLU A 796 -27.16 -1.57 -21.71
C GLU A 796 -28.15 -2.02 -22.80
N GLY A 797 -27.99 -3.25 -23.28
CA GLY A 797 -28.74 -3.79 -24.42
C GLY A 797 -28.14 -3.51 -25.80
N SER A 798 -27.03 -2.78 -25.90
CA SER A 798 -26.32 -2.55 -27.16
C SER A 798 -25.80 -3.87 -27.75
N LYS A 799 -26.19 -4.15 -29.00
CA LYS A 799 -25.62 -5.20 -29.86
C LYS A 799 -24.72 -4.65 -30.96
N SER A 800 -24.55 -3.31 -31.02
CA SER A 800 -23.79 -2.65 -32.08
C SER A 800 -22.30 -2.93 -31.96
N SER A 801 -21.66 -3.30 -33.07
CA SER A 801 -20.21 -3.52 -33.17
C SER A 801 -19.43 -2.23 -33.46
N THR A 802 -20.05 -1.19 -34.04
CA THR A 802 -19.37 0.03 -34.47
C THR A 802 -19.81 1.24 -33.62
N PRO A 803 -18.91 1.84 -32.83
CA PRO A 803 -19.24 3.02 -32.03
C PRO A 803 -19.25 4.33 -32.84
N PHE A 804 -20.08 5.30 -32.44
CA PHE A 804 -20.09 6.64 -33.02
C PHE A 804 -18.88 7.46 -32.54
N MET A 805 -18.20 8.16 -33.45
CA MET A 805 -17.06 9.05 -33.16
C MET A 805 -17.49 10.52 -33.06
N PRO A 806 -17.04 11.31 -32.07
CA PRO A 806 -17.25 12.76 -32.09
C PRO A 806 -16.32 13.43 -33.12
N ILE A 807 -16.81 14.51 -33.74
CA ILE A 807 -15.94 15.43 -34.49
C ILE A 807 -15.12 16.22 -33.46
N MET A 808 -13.81 15.99 -33.42
CA MET A 808 -12.88 16.70 -32.53
C MET A 808 -12.53 18.08 -33.09
N PRO A 809 -12.33 19.11 -32.24
CA PRO A 809 -11.74 20.37 -32.69
C PRO A 809 -10.34 20.14 -33.27
N PHE A 810 -9.89 21.02 -34.16
CA PHE A 810 -8.49 21.04 -34.56
C PHE A 810 -7.60 21.37 -33.34
N PHE A 811 -6.39 20.81 -33.31
CA PHE A 811 -5.47 20.98 -32.18
C PHE A 811 -5.19 22.46 -31.85
N ASN A 812 -5.28 23.36 -32.83
CA ASN A 812 -5.02 24.80 -32.69
C ASN A 812 -6.29 25.66 -32.56
N ASP A 813 -7.47 25.08 -32.30
CA ASP A 813 -8.74 25.80 -32.18
C ASP A 813 -8.83 26.62 -30.87
N THR A 814 -8.07 27.71 -30.85
CA THR A 814 -7.99 28.65 -29.73
C THR A 814 -9.33 29.34 -29.45
N LYS A 815 -10.19 29.49 -30.46
CA LYS A 815 -11.52 30.09 -30.28
C LYS A 815 -12.41 29.18 -29.42
N THR A 816 -12.41 27.88 -29.69
CA THR A 816 -13.15 26.90 -28.89
C THR A 816 -12.59 26.80 -27.48
N ALA A 817 -11.27 26.73 -27.31
CA ALA A 817 -10.62 26.70 -26.00
C ALA A 817 -10.95 27.95 -25.16
N HIS A 818 -10.73 29.15 -25.73
CA HIS A 818 -10.99 30.40 -25.03
C HIS A 818 -12.47 30.58 -24.68
N LYS A 819 -13.40 30.17 -25.56
CA LYS A 819 -14.84 30.20 -25.28
C LYS A 819 -15.20 29.30 -24.09
N PHE A 820 -14.58 28.13 -23.96
CA PHE A 820 -14.84 27.25 -22.80
C PHE A 820 -14.38 27.93 -21.51
N TYR A 821 -13.15 28.42 -21.45
CA TYR A 821 -12.58 29.02 -20.23
C TYR A 821 -13.36 30.25 -19.75
N THR A 822 -13.76 31.13 -20.66
CA THR A 822 -14.42 32.42 -20.35
C THR A 822 -15.93 32.32 -20.08
N LYS A 823 -16.57 31.18 -20.37
CA LYS A 823 -18.02 30.98 -20.13
C LYS A 823 -18.36 30.48 -18.73
N LEU A 824 -17.36 30.10 -17.94
CA LEU A 824 -17.54 29.56 -16.60
C LEU A 824 -17.67 30.70 -15.58
N THR A 825 -18.71 30.64 -14.75
CA THR A 825 -18.99 31.61 -13.68
C THR A 825 -19.32 30.88 -12.39
N GLY A 826 -19.08 31.53 -11.25
CA GLY A 826 -19.35 30.98 -9.92
C GLY A 826 -20.83 30.75 -9.69
N LEU A 827 -21.16 29.71 -8.92
CA LEU A 827 -22.52 29.46 -8.46
C LEU A 827 -22.77 30.17 -7.12
N ILE A 828 -23.49 31.30 -7.18
CA ILE A 828 -23.82 32.12 -6.00
C ILE A 828 -24.75 31.34 -5.04
N ASP A 829 -24.67 31.64 -3.74
CA ASP A 829 -25.51 31.06 -2.67
C ASP A 829 -25.45 29.53 -2.58
N ARG A 830 -24.26 28.96 -2.80
CA ARG A 830 -23.96 27.54 -2.58
C ARG A 830 -22.80 27.36 -1.61
N PRO A 831 -22.65 26.16 -1.01
CA PRO A 831 -21.57 25.89 -0.06
C PRO A 831 -20.22 26.36 -0.59
N HIS A 832 -19.47 27.05 0.28
CA HIS A 832 -18.11 27.53 0.06
C HIS A 832 -17.94 28.64 -0.99
N TRP A 833 -18.99 29.11 -1.65
CA TRP A 833 -18.92 30.34 -2.44
C TRP A 833 -18.61 31.54 -1.53
N ARG A 834 -17.76 32.46 -2.01
CA ARG A 834 -17.40 33.70 -1.33
C ARG A 834 -17.52 34.86 -2.31
N GLN A 835 -17.94 36.02 -1.80
CA GLN A 835 -17.91 37.26 -2.58
C GLN A 835 -16.46 37.66 -2.84
N CYS A 836 -16.17 38.07 -4.08
CA CYS A 836 -14.86 38.61 -4.45
C CYS A 836 -14.62 39.93 -3.69
N PRO A 837 -13.51 40.09 -2.93
CA PRO A 837 -13.21 41.34 -2.23
C PRO A 837 -13.11 42.50 -3.22
N HIS A 838 -13.70 43.66 -2.94
CA HIS A 838 -13.68 44.81 -3.85
C HIS A 838 -12.42 45.67 -3.68
N GLU A 839 -11.92 45.78 -2.45
CA GLU A 839 -10.69 46.49 -2.13
C GLU A 839 -9.49 45.57 -2.34
N VAL A 840 -8.39 46.14 -2.83
CA VAL A 840 -7.15 45.42 -3.15
C VAL A 840 -6.02 46.12 -2.42
N ASP A 841 -5.27 45.34 -1.66
CA ASP A 841 -4.13 45.82 -0.85
C ASP A 841 -2.82 45.75 -1.64
N GLU A 842 -2.65 44.70 -2.44
CA GLU A 842 -1.43 44.42 -3.21
C GLU A 842 -1.76 44.22 -4.69
N TYR A 843 -1.15 45.02 -5.56
CA TYR A 843 -1.27 44.90 -7.01
C TYR A 843 0.03 44.37 -7.60
N MET A 844 -0.07 43.29 -8.38
CA MET A 844 1.05 42.69 -9.10
C MET A 844 0.76 42.62 -10.59
N PHE A 845 1.79 42.85 -11.38
CA PHE A 845 1.82 42.61 -12.82
C PHE A 845 2.95 41.64 -13.09
N ILE A 846 2.62 40.41 -13.47
CA ILE A 846 3.59 39.34 -13.70
C ILE A 846 3.59 39.00 -15.18
N THR A 847 4.69 39.34 -15.86
CA THR A 847 5.00 38.88 -17.21
C THR A 847 5.72 37.55 -17.13
N PHE A 848 5.38 36.59 -17.97
CA PHE A 848 6.10 35.32 -18.03
C PHE A 848 6.12 34.75 -19.44
N GLY A 849 7.04 33.83 -19.69
CA GLY A 849 7.17 33.14 -20.96
C GLY A 849 8.49 32.38 -21.05
N LEU A 850 8.74 31.85 -22.25
CA LEU A 850 9.95 31.08 -22.54
C LEU A 850 11.11 32.02 -22.89
N ASN A 851 12.29 31.68 -22.40
CA ASN A 851 13.54 32.42 -22.47
C ASN A 851 14.68 31.51 -22.93
N LEU A 852 15.87 32.06 -23.09
CA LEU A 852 17.09 31.28 -23.30
C LEU A 852 18.00 31.35 -22.07
N ALA A 853 18.88 30.36 -21.93
CA ALA A 853 19.96 30.35 -20.95
C ALA A 853 21.30 29.98 -21.62
N PRO A 854 22.42 30.57 -21.18
CA PRO A 854 23.74 30.19 -21.68
C PRO A 854 24.07 28.72 -21.35
N CYS A 855 24.89 28.11 -22.20
CA CYS A 855 25.40 26.77 -21.99
C CYS A 855 26.42 26.71 -20.84
N PRO A 856 26.46 25.61 -20.07
CA PRO A 856 27.54 25.39 -19.11
C PRO A 856 28.91 25.44 -19.80
N ASN A 857 29.90 26.06 -19.15
CA ASN A 857 31.31 26.07 -19.57
C ASN A 857 31.57 26.55 -21.01
N ASN A 858 30.76 27.48 -21.54
CA ASN A 858 30.83 27.96 -22.94
C ASN A 858 30.75 26.83 -23.99
N GLY A 859 30.15 25.69 -23.64
CA GLY A 859 29.88 24.60 -24.58
C GLY A 859 28.77 24.92 -25.58
N THR A 860 28.50 23.98 -26.49
CA THR A 860 27.36 24.04 -27.42
C THR A 860 26.16 23.27 -26.87
N CYS A 861 24.96 23.85 -26.95
CA CYS A 861 23.71 23.19 -26.55
C CYS A 861 22.83 22.87 -27.76
N VAL A 862 21.90 21.94 -27.56
CA VAL A 862 20.97 21.46 -28.59
C VAL A 862 19.76 22.39 -28.79
N GLY A 863 19.55 23.37 -27.90
CA GLY A 863 18.40 24.27 -27.99
C GLY A 863 18.53 25.37 -29.06
N PRO A 864 17.50 26.21 -29.21
CA PRO A 864 17.44 27.24 -30.24
C PRO A 864 18.68 28.15 -30.22
N GLN A 865 19.22 28.45 -31.41
CA GLN A 865 20.38 29.34 -31.59
C GLN A 865 21.64 28.90 -30.81
N GLY A 866 21.75 27.63 -30.41
CA GLY A 866 22.88 27.08 -29.67
C GLY A 866 22.81 27.27 -28.15
N PHE A 867 21.68 27.75 -27.61
CA PHE A 867 21.45 28.00 -26.19
C PHE A 867 20.57 26.93 -25.53
N LYS A 868 20.44 26.95 -24.20
CA LYS A 868 19.45 26.14 -23.48
C LYS A 868 18.10 26.85 -23.44
N LEU A 869 17.02 26.08 -23.41
CA LEU A 869 15.71 26.62 -23.06
C LEU A 869 15.69 27.02 -21.59
N SER A 870 15.02 28.13 -21.31
CA SER A 870 14.81 28.69 -20.00
C SER A 870 13.42 29.31 -19.97
N ALA A 871 12.98 29.79 -18.81
CA ALA A 871 11.75 30.54 -18.68
C ALA A 871 11.81 31.42 -17.44
N SER A 872 10.99 32.46 -17.39
CA SER A 872 11.03 33.42 -16.28
C SER A 872 9.68 34.03 -15.95
N MET A 873 9.58 34.58 -14.74
CA MET A 873 8.51 35.49 -14.32
C MET A 873 9.15 36.82 -13.90
N ASN A 874 8.70 37.94 -14.49
CA ASN A 874 9.26 39.28 -14.27
C ASN A 874 10.80 39.34 -14.36
N ASN A 875 11.37 38.65 -15.35
CA ASN A 875 12.82 38.55 -15.58
C ASN A 875 13.60 37.85 -14.44
N GLU A 876 12.94 36.97 -13.68
CA GLU A 876 13.58 36.08 -12.72
C GLU A 876 13.27 34.64 -13.11
N SER A 877 14.31 33.82 -13.30
CA SER A 877 14.18 32.42 -13.67
C SER A 877 14.32 31.55 -12.42
N PHE A 878 13.20 31.00 -11.95
CA PHE A 878 13.18 30.30 -10.67
C PHE A 878 14.03 29.03 -10.66
N VAL A 879 14.75 28.81 -9.56
CA VAL A 879 15.46 27.56 -9.28
C VAL A 879 15.09 27.03 -7.90
N LEU A 880 14.89 25.71 -7.81
CA LEU A 880 14.67 25.04 -6.52
C LEU A 880 15.95 25.08 -5.68
N PRO A 881 15.87 25.27 -4.35
CA PRO A 881 17.04 25.33 -3.47
C PRO A 881 17.60 23.95 -3.11
N SER A 882 17.77 23.05 -4.08
CA SER A 882 18.10 21.62 -3.89
C SER A 882 19.49 21.34 -3.28
N GLY A 883 20.38 22.34 -3.22
CA GLY A 883 21.68 22.27 -2.54
C GLY A 883 21.68 22.80 -1.10
N LYS A 884 20.52 23.11 -0.52
CA LYS A 884 20.39 23.65 0.84
C LYS A 884 20.01 22.55 1.84
N GLN A 885 20.33 22.76 3.12
CA GLN A 885 20.07 21.79 4.21
C GLN A 885 18.61 21.81 4.72
N MET A 886 17.74 22.63 4.14
CA MET A 886 16.33 22.76 4.55
C MET A 886 15.47 23.27 3.39
N SER A 887 14.16 23.03 3.49
CA SER A 887 13.16 23.56 2.53
C SER A 887 12.89 25.06 2.76
N MET A 888 12.23 25.73 1.81
CA MET A 888 11.83 27.14 1.95
C MET A 888 10.86 27.35 3.13
N LEU A 889 9.90 26.44 3.36
CA LEU A 889 8.96 26.51 4.48
C LEU A 889 9.66 26.29 5.83
N GLU A 890 10.63 25.38 5.88
CA GLU A 890 11.47 25.17 7.06
C GLU A 890 12.35 26.39 7.34
N ALA A 891 12.90 27.03 6.30
CA ALA A 891 13.63 28.27 6.43
C ALA A 891 12.74 29.43 6.90
N PHE A 892 11.50 29.52 6.42
CA PHE A 892 10.50 30.47 6.93
C PHE A 892 10.20 30.24 8.41
N PHE A 893 9.94 28.99 8.82
CA PHE A 893 9.60 28.65 10.20
C PHE A 893 10.76 28.94 11.18
N ASN A 894 12.00 28.68 10.76
CA ASN A 894 13.20 28.88 11.57
C ASN A 894 13.83 30.28 11.43
N ASP A 895 13.24 31.18 10.64
CA ASP A 895 13.81 32.49 10.27
C ASP A 895 15.25 32.38 9.73
N ALA A 896 15.51 31.35 8.91
CA ALA A 896 16.83 31.04 8.39
C ALA A 896 17.14 31.81 7.10
N SER A 897 18.32 32.40 7.02
CA SER A 897 18.81 33.12 5.84
C SER A 897 19.51 32.20 4.82
N GLY A 898 19.54 32.59 3.54
CA GLY A 898 20.38 31.97 2.51
C GLY A 898 19.76 30.82 1.73
N VAL A 899 18.46 30.53 1.94
CA VAL A 899 17.67 29.57 1.15
C VAL A 899 16.92 30.26 0.01
N TYR A 900 16.31 31.41 0.26
CA TYR A 900 15.62 32.25 -0.71
C TYR A 900 15.69 33.73 -0.29
N THR A 901 15.28 34.66 -1.17
CA THR A 901 15.13 36.09 -0.86
C THR A 901 13.69 36.58 -1.08
N LYS A 902 13.30 37.65 -0.40
CA LYS A 902 11.89 38.12 -0.30
C LYS A 902 11.51 39.23 -1.29
N ASP A 903 12.38 39.49 -2.25
CA ASP A 903 12.39 40.65 -3.15
C ASP A 903 11.88 40.33 -4.56
N PHE A 904 10.99 39.33 -4.72
CA PHE A 904 10.41 39.06 -6.04
C PHE A 904 9.68 40.30 -6.59
N PRO A 905 10.01 40.77 -7.82
CA PRO A 905 9.50 42.01 -8.36
C PRO A 905 7.99 41.93 -8.65
N SER A 906 7.22 42.89 -8.11
CA SER A 906 5.76 42.95 -8.30
C SER A 906 5.34 43.48 -9.68
N ARG A 907 6.29 43.98 -10.48
CA ARG A 907 6.13 44.45 -11.86
C ARG A 907 7.37 44.06 -12.66
N PRO A 908 7.26 43.87 -13.98
CA PRO A 908 8.44 43.66 -14.82
C PRO A 908 9.38 44.86 -14.76
N SER A 909 10.69 44.62 -14.86
CA SER A 909 11.71 45.68 -14.88
C SER A 909 11.66 46.56 -16.13
N LEU A 910 11.08 46.02 -17.22
CA LEU A 910 10.92 46.70 -18.50
C LEU A 910 9.48 46.52 -19.01
N GLU A 911 8.85 47.62 -19.40
CA GLU A 911 7.58 47.60 -20.14
C GLU A 911 7.87 47.66 -21.64
N PHE A 912 7.30 46.72 -22.39
CA PHE A 912 7.41 46.62 -23.84
C PHE A 912 6.12 46.00 -24.40
N ASP A 913 6.01 45.90 -25.73
CA ASP A 913 4.95 45.11 -26.35
C ASP A 913 5.23 43.61 -26.10
N TYR A 914 4.68 43.08 -25.01
CA TYR A 914 4.88 41.69 -24.60
C TYR A 914 4.47 40.68 -25.66
N THR A 915 3.59 41.07 -26.57
CA THR A 915 3.04 40.20 -27.62
C THR A 915 3.72 40.33 -28.97
N ASN A 916 4.74 41.19 -29.10
CA ASN A 916 5.48 41.39 -30.33
C ASN A 916 6.37 40.17 -30.65
N PRO A 917 6.20 39.47 -31.78
CA PRO A 917 7.04 38.33 -32.14
C PRO A 917 8.52 38.68 -32.34
N ASN A 918 8.84 39.95 -32.59
CA ASN A 918 10.23 40.43 -32.72
C ASN A 918 10.99 40.45 -31.39
N ASN A 919 10.34 40.22 -30.24
CA ASN A 919 11.01 40.09 -28.95
C ASN A 919 12.03 38.93 -28.94
N SER A 920 11.87 37.95 -29.82
CA SER A 920 12.83 36.87 -30.07
C SER A 920 14.21 37.29 -30.59
N LEU A 921 14.33 38.54 -31.05
CA LEU A 921 15.59 39.13 -31.51
C LEU A 921 16.27 39.97 -30.42
N ASP A 922 15.63 40.16 -29.27
CA ASP A 922 16.16 40.96 -28.16
C ASP A 922 17.00 40.11 -27.21
N PHE A 923 18.24 39.84 -27.61
CA PHE A 923 19.20 39.09 -26.81
C PHE A 923 19.61 39.79 -25.50
N ALA A 924 19.33 41.09 -25.33
CA ALA A 924 19.62 41.77 -24.08
C ALA A 924 18.64 41.37 -22.96
N HIS A 925 17.41 40.99 -23.31
CA HIS A 925 16.33 40.72 -22.35
C HIS A 925 15.81 39.27 -22.40
N ILE A 926 16.26 38.45 -23.36
CA ILE A 926 15.85 37.04 -23.44
C ILE A 926 16.50 36.15 -22.37
N PHE A 927 17.59 36.58 -21.74
CA PHE A 927 18.31 35.84 -20.70
C PHE A 927 17.95 36.36 -19.30
N ALA A 928 17.08 35.63 -18.61
CA ALA A 928 16.76 35.93 -17.22
C ALA A 928 17.76 35.28 -16.24
N PRO A 929 18.24 35.99 -15.20
CA PRO A 929 19.08 35.41 -14.16
C PRO A 929 18.35 34.29 -13.41
N LYS A 930 19.11 33.25 -13.01
CA LYS A 930 18.61 32.17 -12.17
C LYS A 930 18.58 32.63 -10.71
N SER A 931 17.43 32.52 -10.05
CA SER A 931 17.26 32.99 -8.67
C SER A 931 16.14 32.24 -7.93
N THR A 932 16.15 32.29 -6.59
CA THR A 932 15.06 31.75 -5.75
C THR A 932 14.45 32.92 -4.98
N LYS A 933 13.57 33.67 -5.64
CA LYS A 933 12.91 34.86 -5.08
C LYS A 933 11.43 34.59 -4.80
N VAL A 934 10.97 35.05 -3.64
CA VAL A 934 9.57 34.98 -3.20
C VAL A 934 9.00 36.37 -3.01
N LYS A 935 7.68 36.53 -3.16
CA LYS A 935 6.96 37.76 -2.81
C LYS A 935 6.44 37.62 -1.39
N LYS A 936 6.91 38.49 -0.49
CA LYS A 936 6.35 38.62 0.86
C LYS A 936 5.00 39.34 0.81
N LEU A 937 4.00 38.79 1.52
CA LEU A 937 2.66 39.33 1.63
C LEU A 937 2.21 39.35 3.08
N LYS A 938 1.53 40.43 3.48
CA LYS A 938 0.92 40.55 4.81
C LYS A 938 -0.23 39.57 4.95
N PHE A 939 -0.38 38.99 6.13
CA PHE A 939 -1.51 38.12 6.43
C PHE A 939 -2.83 38.86 6.17
N ASN A 940 -3.74 38.17 5.48
CA ASN A 940 -5.09 38.63 5.13
C ASN A 940 -5.16 39.80 4.11
N SER A 941 -4.06 40.14 3.44
CA SER A 941 -4.11 41.11 2.34
C SER A 941 -4.84 40.53 1.11
N THR A 942 -5.58 41.38 0.39
CA THR A 942 -6.16 41.04 -0.91
C THR A 942 -5.16 41.34 -2.02
N VAL A 943 -4.81 40.32 -2.78
CA VAL A 943 -3.82 40.39 -3.86
C VAL A 943 -4.52 40.27 -5.20
N GLU A 944 -4.30 41.24 -6.09
CA GLU A 944 -4.69 41.19 -7.50
C GLU A 944 -3.46 41.01 -8.37
N ILE A 945 -3.48 40.00 -9.25
CA ILE A 945 -2.38 39.68 -10.15
C ILE A 945 -2.87 39.73 -11.60
N VAL A 946 -2.22 40.57 -12.40
CA VAL A 946 -2.28 40.51 -13.86
C VAL A 946 -1.20 39.53 -14.32
N LEU A 947 -1.63 38.44 -14.94
CA LEU A 947 -0.78 37.43 -15.57
C LEU A 947 -0.70 37.74 -17.06
N GLN A 948 0.45 38.22 -17.54
CA GLN A 948 0.68 38.60 -18.94
C GLN A 948 1.68 37.65 -19.59
N ASN A 949 1.26 37.02 -20.68
CA ASN A 949 2.11 36.15 -21.47
C ASN A 949 3.01 36.96 -22.41
N THR A 950 4.26 36.51 -22.60
CA THR A 950 5.27 37.18 -23.43
C THR A 950 5.61 36.37 -24.69
N ALA A 951 6.10 37.05 -25.73
CA ALA A 951 6.43 36.49 -27.04
C ALA A 951 7.94 36.39 -27.29
N PHE A 952 8.74 36.07 -26.25
CA PHE A 952 10.20 35.98 -26.38
C PHE A 952 10.68 34.83 -27.28
N LEU A 953 10.13 33.62 -27.14
CA LEU A 953 10.47 32.51 -28.06
C LEU A 953 9.26 32.05 -28.88
N ASP A 954 8.12 31.87 -28.22
CA ASP A 954 6.82 31.68 -28.85
C ASP A 954 5.77 32.18 -27.87
N THR A 955 4.56 32.40 -28.37
CA THR A 955 3.39 32.66 -27.54
C THR A 955 2.67 31.33 -27.29
N GLU A 956 2.55 30.93 -26.03
CA GLU A 956 1.94 29.65 -25.63
C GLU A 956 0.88 29.84 -24.55
N ASN A 957 -0.17 29.02 -24.53
CA ASN A 957 -1.10 28.97 -23.41
C ASN A 957 -0.45 28.29 -22.18
N HIS A 958 -0.42 28.98 -21.05
CA HIS A 958 0.26 28.50 -19.84
C HIS A 958 -0.75 28.26 -18.69
N PRO A 959 -0.88 27.02 -18.18
CA PRO A 959 -1.66 26.75 -16.97
C PRO A 959 -0.87 27.18 -15.73
N ILE A 960 -1.28 28.28 -15.10
CA ILE A 960 -0.65 28.77 -13.87
C ILE A 960 -1.45 28.27 -12.65
N HIS A 961 -0.77 27.57 -11.75
CA HIS A 961 -1.31 27.02 -10.51
C HIS A 961 -0.75 27.76 -9.29
N ILE A 962 -1.57 27.92 -8.24
CA ILE A 962 -1.15 28.47 -6.94
C ILE A 962 -1.50 27.45 -5.85
N HIS A 963 -0.49 27.01 -5.12
CA HIS A 963 -0.64 26.11 -3.97
C HIS A 963 -1.34 26.82 -2.81
N GLY A 964 -2.09 26.07 -2.01
CA GLY A 964 -2.72 26.57 -0.77
C GLY A 964 -3.87 27.56 -0.94
N PHE A 965 -4.19 27.99 -2.16
CA PHE A 965 -5.22 29.00 -2.44
C PHE A 965 -6.13 28.62 -3.62
N ASN A 966 -7.39 29.02 -3.50
CA ASN A 966 -8.22 29.31 -4.67
C ASN A 966 -8.20 30.82 -4.92
N PHE A 967 -8.28 31.21 -6.18
CA PHE A 967 -8.36 32.59 -6.63
C PHE A 967 -9.58 32.79 -7.54
N PHE A 968 -10.14 33.99 -7.48
CA PHE A 968 -11.18 34.47 -8.39
C PHE A 968 -10.56 34.81 -9.74
N ILE A 969 -11.18 34.33 -10.82
CA ILE A 969 -10.82 34.73 -12.19
C ILE A 969 -11.74 35.89 -12.59
N LEU A 970 -11.17 37.09 -12.72
CA LEU A 970 -11.96 38.30 -12.98
C LEU A 970 -12.17 38.52 -14.47
N ALA A 971 -11.13 38.34 -15.28
CA ALA A 971 -11.18 38.49 -16.73
C ALA A 971 -10.00 37.79 -17.40
N GLN A 972 -10.15 37.48 -18.68
CA GLN A 972 -9.08 36.98 -19.55
C GLN A 972 -9.22 37.64 -20.94
N GLY A 973 -8.10 37.82 -21.64
CA GLY A 973 -8.08 38.44 -22.96
C GLY A 973 -6.83 38.12 -23.77
N PHE A 974 -6.77 38.62 -25.00
CA PHE A 974 -5.62 38.52 -25.89
C PHE A 974 -4.91 39.88 -26.01
N GLY A 975 -3.67 39.88 -26.47
CA GLY A 975 -2.84 41.07 -26.60
C GLY A 975 -2.21 41.50 -25.27
N ASN A 976 -1.68 42.73 -25.23
CA ASN A 976 -1.21 43.36 -23.99
C ASN A 976 -2.39 43.84 -23.13
N PHE A 977 -2.37 43.50 -21.85
CA PHE A 977 -3.29 44.04 -20.86
C PHE A 977 -3.16 45.56 -20.78
N ASN A 978 -4.28 46.26 -20.78
CA ASN A 978 -4.33 47.69 -20.52
C ASN A 978 -5.37 47.95 -19.43
N PHE A 979 -4.91 48.45 -18.27
CA PHE A 979 -5.77 48.62 -17.11
C PHE A 979 -6.99 49.53 -17.39
N ALA A 980 -6.80 50.65 -18.08
CA ALA A 980 -7.89 51.60 -18.37
C ALA A 980 -8.96 50.98 -19.29
N ARG A 981 -8.54 50.18 -20.28
CA ARG A 981 -9.44 49.53 -21.24
C ARG A 981 -10.08 48.26 -20.70
N ASP A 982 -9.33 47.43 -19.98
CA ASP A 982 -9.71 46.04 -19.71
C ASP A 982 -10.36 45.86 -18.33
N ARG A 983 -10.20 46.80 -17.39
CA ARG A 983 -10.83 46.73 -16.06
C ARG A 983 -12.34 46.63 -16.11
N VAL A 984 -12.98 47.24 -17.11
CA VAL A 984 -14.44 47.16 -17.31
C VAL A 984 -14.93 45.73 -17.63
N LYS A 985 -14.02 44.82 -18.00
CA LYS A 985 -14.33 43.41 -18.27
C LYS A 985 -14.37 42.55 -17.00
N PHE A 986 -13.99 43.10 -15.85
CA PHE A 986 -13.89 42.32 -14.61
C PHE A 986 -15.27 41.86 -14.15
N ASN A 987 -15.43 40.55 -13.98
CA ASN A 987 -16.57 39.99 -13.28
C ASN A 987 -16.32 40.03 -11.77
N LEU A 988 -16.93 40.99 -11.07
CA LEU A 988 -16.92 41.07 -9.60
C LEU A 988 -18.21 40.54 -8.97
N VAL A 989 -19.20 40.12 -9.77
CA VAL A 989 -20.51 39.66 -9.29
C VAL A 989 -20.47 38.17 -8.98
N ASN A 990 -20.05 37.35 -9.94
CA ASN A 990 -19.94 35.90 -9.78
C ASN A 990 -18.69 35.32 -10.49
N PRO A 991 -17.48 35.85 -10.23
CA PRO A 991 -16.27 35.27 -10.79
C PRO A 991 -16.15 33.80 -10.38
N GLN A 992 -15.66 32.98 -11.30
CA GLN A 992 -15.34 31.59 -10.96
C GLN A 992 -14.10 31.56 -10.07
N MET A 993 -14.14 30.79 -8.97
CA MET A 993 -12.93 30.44 -8.23
C MET A 993 -12.32 29.16 -8.79
N ARG A 994 -10.98 29.12 -8.87
CA ARG A 994 -10.17 27.95 -9.25
C ARG A 994 -8.83 28.00 -8.51
N ASN A 995 -8.05 26.93 -8.60
CA ASN A 995 -6.63 26.93 -8.20
C ASN A 995 -5.68 26.92 -9.40
N THR A 996 -6.17 26.67 -10.61
CA THR A 996 -5.36 26.67 -11.84
C THR A 996 -6.04 27.43 -12.97
N ILE A 997 -5.29 28.28 -13.68
CA ILE A 997 -5.78 29.09 -14.81
C ILE A 997 -4.92 28.94 -16.06
N ALA A 998 -5.54 28.56 -17.16
CA ALA A 998 -4.91 28.57 -18.47
C ALA A 998 -4.87 30.01 -19.02
N VAL A 999 -3.71 30.66 -18.94
CA VAL A 999 -3.50 32.01 -19.46
C VAL A 999 -3.31 31.93 -20.98
N PRO A 1000 -4.19 32.59 -21.77
CA PRO A 1000 -4.23 32.38 -23.21
C PRO A 1000 -2.90 32.75 -23.91
N LYS A 1001 -2.64 32.07 -25.03
CA LYS A 1001 -1.53 32.37 -25.94
C LYS A 1001 -1.52 33.87 -26.29
N GLY A 1002 -0.39 34.53 -26.04
CA GLY A 1002 -0.19 35.96 -26.36
C GLY A 1002 -1.25 36.85 -25.73
N GLY A 1003 -1.72 36.50 -24.53
CA GLY A 1003 -2.79 37.18 -23.84
C GLY A 1003 -2.54 37.31 -22.35
N TRP A 1004 -3.62 37.57 -21.62
CA TRP A 1004 -3.57 37.86 -20.20
C TRP A 1004 -4.75 37.29 -19.42
N ALA A 1005 -4.57 37.16 -18.12
CA ALA A 1005 -5.62 36.86 -17.16
C ALA A 1005 -5.46 37.70 -15.89
N VAL A 1006 -6.57 38.05 -15.25
CA VAL A 1006 -6.56 38.75 -13.96
C VAL A 1006 -7.17 37.84 -12.89
N ILE A 1007 -6.39 37.60 -11.83
CA ILE A 1007 -6.80 36.79 -10.70
C ILE A 1007 -6.76 37.60 -9.41
N ARG A 1008 -7.61 37.22 -8.44
CA ARG A 1008 -7.65 37.85 -7.11
C ARG A 1008 -7.80 36.80 -6.01
N PHE A 1009 -7.02 36.89 -4.95
CA PHE A 1009 -7.15 36.02 -3.77
C PHE A 1009 -6.81 36.78 -2.48
N THR A 1010 -7.10 36.15 -1.34
CA THR A 1010 -6.75 36.69 -0.03
C THR A 1010 -5.62 35.86 0.57
N ALA A 1011 -4.53 36.51 0.98
CA ALA A 1011 -3.34 35.93 1.56
C ALA A 1011 -3.55 35.49 3.03
N ASN A 1012 -4.52 34.60 3.27
CA ASN A 1012 -4.97 34.20 4.62
C ASN A 1012 -4.46 32.83 5.08
N ASN A 1013 -3.45 32.27 4.42
CA ASN A 1013 -2.82 31.00 4.78
C ASN A 1013 -1.32 31.23 4.99
N PRO A 1014 -0.81 31.32 6.24
CA PRO A 1014 0.59 31.59 6.53
C PRO A 1014 1.54 30.51 6.01
N GLY A 1015 2.77 30.87 5.63
CA GLY A 1015 3.78 29.95 5.14
C GLY A 1015 4.31 30.30 3.75
N ILE A 1016 4.87 29.31 3.06
CA ILE A 1016 5.42 29.43 1.71
C ILE A 1016 4.53 28.65 0.75
N TRP A 1017 4.04 29.33 -0.30
CA TRP A 1017 3.13 28.73 -1.28
C TRP A 1017 3.66 28.91 -2.70
N LEU A 1018 3.88 27.81 -3.40
CA LEU A 1018 4.40 27.81 -4.77
C LEU A 1018 3.34 28.32 -5.76
N MET A 1019 3.77 29.16 -6.69
CA MET A 1019 3.03 29.55 -7.88
C MET A 1019 3.85 29.16 -9.10
N HIS A 1020 3.33 28.30 -9.97
CA HIS A 1020 4.11 27.78 -11.09
C HIS A 1020 3.25 27.43 -12.31
N CYS A 1021 3.92 27.25 -13.45
CA CYS A 1021 3.30 26.64 -14.62
C CYS A 1021 3.14 25.13 -14.40
N HIS A 1022 1.98 24.59 -14.75
CA HIS A 1022 1.66 23.17 -14.61
C HIS A 1022 2.06 22.33 -15.84
N ILE A 1023 2.76 22.96 -16.80
CA ILE A 1023 3.59 22.26 -17.79
C ILE A 1023 4.95 22.00 -17.12
N ASP A 1024 5.33 20.73 -16.94
CA ASP A 1024 6.44 20.38 -16.05
C ASP A 1024 7.79 20.91 -16.53
N SER A 1025 8.03 20.88 -17.84
CA SER A 1025 9.24 21.50 -18.41
C SER A 1025 9.28 23.00 -18.17
N HIS A 1026 8.14 23.70 -18.17
CA HIS A 1026 8.14 25.16 -17.98
C HIS A 1026 8.42 25.52 -16.52
N MET A 1027 7.95 24.70 -15.57
CA MET A 1027 8.35 24.83 -14.17
C MET A 1027 9.87 24.63 -14.02
N SER A 1028 10.43 23.54 -14.58
CA SER A 1028 11.87 23.27 -14.48
C SER A 1028 12.73 24.31 -15.19
N TRP A 1029 12.22 24.93 -16.26
CA TRP A 1029 12.87 26.03 -16.96
C TRP A 1029 12.82 27.37 -16.20
N GLY A 1030 11.85 27.57 -15.32
CA GLY A 1030 11.82 28.70 -14.39
C GLY A 1030 10.53 29.53 -14.35
N ILE A 1031 9.40 29.08 -14.94
CA ILE A 1031 8.08 29.70 -14.73
C ILE A 1031 7.54 29.29 -13.36
N ALA A 1032 8.15 29.82 -12.32
CA ALA A 1032 7.70 29.66 -10.94
C ALA A 1032 8.12 30.86 -10.07
N THR A 1033 7.45 31.00 -8.95
CA THR A 1033 7.85 31.82 -7.79
C THR A 1033 7.08 31.29 -6.58
N ALA A 1034 7.25 31.87 -5.40
CA ALA A 1034 6.42 31.55 -4.25
C ALA A 1034 5.97 32.81 -3.51
N PHE A 1035 4.90 32.66 -2.74
CA PHE A 1035 4.43 33.68 -1.81
C PHE A 1035 4.84 33.30 -0.39
N GLU A 1036 5.52 34.22 0.30
CA GLU A 1036 5.74 34.15 1.75
C GLU A 1036 4.62 34.94 2.43
N ILE A 1037 3.69 34.22 3.06
CA ILE A 1037 2.57 34.80 3.77
C ILE A 1037 2.93 34.89 5.24
N GLU A 1038 2.93 36.10 5.78
CA GLU A 1038 3.21 36.35 7.19
C GLU A 1038 2.22 35.59 8.11
N ASN A 1039 2.67 35.31 9.32
CA ASN A 1039 1.78 34.84 10.38
C ASN A 1039 0.82 35.97 10.79
N GLY A 1040 -0.44 35.60 11.04
CA GLY A 1040 -1.43 36.49 11.64
C GLY A 1040 -1.26 36.60 13.15
N SER A 1041 -2.13 37.40 13.78
CA SER A 1041 -2.02 37.77 15.21
C SER A 1041 -2.57 36.73 16.20
N THR A 1042 -3.18 35.64 15.72
CA THR A 1042 -3.79 34.59 16.57
C THR A 1042 -3.10 33.24 16.39
N PRO A 1043 -3.15 32.32 17.38
CA PRO A 1043 -2.60 30.97 17.22
C PRO A 1043 -3.20 30.20 16.03
N SER A 1044 -4.48 30.43 15.71
CA SER A 1044 -5.17 29.87 14.54
C SER A 1044 -4.82 30.54 13.20
N SER A 1045 -3.89 31.49 13.21
CA SER A 1045 -3.37 32.17 12.02
C SER A 1045 -1.84 32.13 12.00
N VAL A 1046 -1.22 31.19 12.70
CA VAL A 1046 0.24 31.00 12.76
C VAL A 1046 0.55 29.61 12.24
N LEU A 1047 1.56 29.48 11.38
CA LEU A 1047 2.03 28.17 10.90
C LEU A 1047 2.45 27.30 12.09
N PRO A 1048 1.85 26.11 12.30
CA PRO A 1048 2.24 25.22 13.39
C PRO A 1048 3.64 24.65 13.19
N PRO A 1049 4.27 24.11 14.26
CA PRO A 1049 5.58 23.47 14.15
C PRO A 1049 5.56 22.30 13.16
N PRO A 1050 6.71 21.99 12.54
CA PRO A 1050 6.83 20.87 11.61
C PRO A 1050 6.52 19.55 12.31
N PRO A 1051 5.93 18.57 11.58
CA PRO A 1051 5.71 17.24 12.11
C PRO A 1051 7.03 16.50 12.38
N HIS A 1052 7.04 15.60 13.37
CA HIS A 1052 8.25 14.88 13.77
C HIS A 1052 8.83 13.96 12.67
N ASP A 1053 8.00 13.54 11.71
CA ASP A 1053 8.37 12.71 10.57
C ASP A 1053 8.67 13.52 9.29
N LEU A 1054 8.79 14.86 9.37
CA LEU A 1054 9.12 15.70 8.22
C LEU A 1054 10.41 15.22 7.51
N PRO A 1055 10.41 15.03 6.17
CA PRO A 1055 11.59 14.62 5.43
C PRO A 1055 12.72 15.65 5.54
N LYS A 1056 13.95 15.16 5.76
CA LYS A 1056 15.15 15.99 5.82
C LYS A 1056 15.82 16.14 4.46
N CYS A 1057 16.37 17.33 4.23
CA CYS A 1057 17.36 17.61 3.21
C CYS A 1057 18.71 17.12 3.76
#